data_AF-A0A966NA67-F1
#
_entry.id   AF-A0A966NA67-F1
#
_cell.length_a   1.000
_cell.length_b   1.000
_cell.length_c   1.000
_cell.angle_alpha   90.00
_cell.angle_beta   90.00
_cell.angle_gamma   90.00
#
_symmetry.space_group_name_H-M   'P 1'
#
loop_
_entity.id
_entity.type
_entity.pdbx_description
1 polymer ?
#
loop_
_entity_poly.entity_id
_entity_poly.type
_entity_poly.pdbx_seq_one_letter_code
_entity_poly.pdbx_strand_id
1 'polypeptide(L)'
;ANRKVGLVIFNFPPNAGHTGTAAYLNVFESLHQTMLGLKADGYTLTVPDTPEALRKEIIEGNAQQYGAEANVHTIISADEHVKRERWLSEIEAQWGPAPGKQWSNGSGIFILGKQYGNVLVTVQPGFGFEGDPMRLLFEKGFAPTHAFSAFYRYLREDFAANAVLHFGTHGALEFMPGKQAGMSGSCWPDRLISDLPNFYLYASNNPSEGALAKRRAGATLISYLTPPVTQAGIYAGLADLKTSIERWRGLSPEQRGEEEDHDLAALIQAQAAQMDLCKAEPLWDVHDADDIQQRVTKLYEQILELEYTLIPHGMHVVGSTPSESERVDLLSAMAIGSFSQTLPNSAITQLVQGKSIQTIVNKNVDLQEFAREEAIAILEKLQHWDQQIQEETEIPSILKALDGRFIRPAPGGDVMRNPEVLPSGRNLHGFDPFRIPSAFAVKDGAKQAQKILQRHIDDAKALPESIALVLWGSDNLKSEGGQIGQALALLGALPRFDGYGRLAGATLIPLAELGRPRIDVVITLSGIFRDLMPLQIKLLAEAAYLAAAADEPIEQNFVRKHALAYMNEHGCDLETAALRVYGNADGTYGANVNHLVEHSVWDEDDELAETYMRRKGFAYGKSGKPVCNNALLKSVLADVSMSYQNLESMELGVTTIDNYFDTLGGITKAVKRAKGGEEIPVYIGDQTQGEGVVRTLSEQVSLETRTRMLNPKWFEGMLKHGYEGVRQIEVHITNTMGWSATTGQVQPWVYKQLTQTFILDPKMRERLAQLNPTASARMANRLMEASNRNYWQPDDEMRAAMKQASEELEDRLEGVFENPAMQRAG
;
A
#
# COMPACT_ATOMS: atom_id res chain seq x y z
N ALA A 1 37.31 -2.81 9.16
CA ALA A 1 38.10 -1.55 9.24
C ALA A 1 38.07 -0.73 7.94
N ASN A 2 38.71 -1.18 6.85
CA ASN A 2 38.90 -0.34 5.65
C ASN A 2 37.73 -0.30 4.65
N ARG A 3 36.67 -1.10 4.86
CA ARG A 3 35.52 -1.13 3.95
C ARG A 3 34.72 0.16 4.06
N LYS A 4 34.43 0.77 2.91
CA LYS A 4 33.53 1.90 2.77
C LYS A 4 32.14 1.44 2.37
N VAL A 5 31.11 1.91 3.09
CA VAL A 5 29.71 1.50 2.84
C VAL A 5 28.86 2.74 2.68
N GLY A 6 28.09 2.81 1.60
CA GLY A 6 27.05 3.83 1.41
C GLY A 6 25.72 3.32 1.95
N LEU A 7 25.12 4.04 2.90
CA LEU A 7 23.78 3.76 3.42
C LEU A 7 22.82 4.77 2.77
N VAL A 8 21.96 4.29 1.88
CA VAL A 8 21.10 5.15 1.07
C VAL A 8 19.68 5.15 1.64
N ILE A 9 19.18 6.31 2.05
CA ILE A 9 17.80 6.51 2.49
C ILE A 9 17.00 7.24 1.40
N PHE A 10 15.71 6.91 1.28
CA PHE A 10 14.86 7.50 0.25
C PHE A 10 14.17 8.77 0.73
N ASN A 11 14.05 9.75 -0.17
CA ASN A 11 13.23 10.94 0.03
C ASN A 11 12.11 10.92 -1.01
N PHE A 12 11.13 10.05 -0.80
CA PHE A 12 10.02 9.89 -1.73
C PHE A 12 8.69 9.89 -0.98
N PRO A 13 7.72 10.71 -1.41
CA PRO A 13 7.88 11.79 -2.40
C PRO A 13 8.79 12.92 -1.86
N PRO A 14 9.60 13.58 -2.70
CA PRO A 14 10.72 14.41 -2.25
C PRO A 14 10.24 15.67 -1.53
N ASN A 15 10.44 15.70 -0.22
CA ASN A 15 10.35 16.88 0.64
C ASN A 15 10.97 16.58 2.01
N ALA A 16 11.38 17.61 2.74
CA ALA A 16 12.03 17.46 4.05
C ALA A 16 11.18 16.76 5.12
N GLY A 17 9.86 16.59 4.92
CA GLY A 17 8.96 15.86 5.83
C GLY A 17 8.89 14.34 5.57
N HIS A 18 9.43 13.88 4.43
CA HIS A 18 9.31 12.50 3.95
C HIS A 18 10.65 11.76 3.90
N THR A 19 11.78 12.39 4.23
CA THR A 19 13.09 11.70 4.19
C THR A 19 13.10 10.47 5.10
N GLY A 20 13.54 9.33 4.56
CA GLY A 20 13.49 8.01 5.20
C GLY A 20 12.21 7.24 4.92
N THR A 21 11.69 7.21 3.68
CA THR A 21 10.45 6.47 3.36
C THR A 21 10.70 4.99 3.14
N ALA A 22 10.03 4.16 3.94
CA ALA A 22 9.98 2.72 3.79
C ALA A 22 8.65 2.19 4.35
N ALA A 23 8.07 1.19 3.70
CA ALA A 23 6.81 0.59 4.15
C ALA A 23 6.98 0.02 5.58
N TYR A 24 6.30 0.64 6.54
CA TYR A 24 6.24 0.26 7.96
C TYR A 24 7.59 0.02 8.65
N LEU A 25 8.67 0.64 8.16
CA LEU A 25 10.01 0.56 8.76
C LEU A 25 10.35 1.92 9.35
N ASN A 26 10.75 1.97 10.61
CA ASN A 26 11.35 3.16 11.20
C ASN A 26 12.80 3.24 10.71
N VAL A 27 13.01 4.04 9.66
CA VAL A 27 14.28 4.12 8.93
C VAL A 27 15.39 4.66 9.81
N PHE A 28 15.18 5.73 10.58
CA PHE A 28 16.26 6.32 11.38
C PHE A 28 16.68 5.45 12.57
N GLU A 29 15.74 4.78 13.24
CA GLU A 29 16.09 3.80 14.27
C GLU A 29 16.78 2.58 13.68
N SER A 30 16.28 2.04 12.56
CA SER A 30 16.89 0.91 11.84
C SER A 30 18.30 1.23 11.34
N LEU A 31 18.50 2.45 10.84
CA LEU A 31 19.79 2.96 10.41
C LEU A 31 20.77 3.07 11.58
N HIS A 32 20.31 3.61 12.72
CA HIS A 32 21.11 3.70 13.94
C HIS A 32 21.54 2.32 14.46
N GLN A 33 20.61 1.35 14.52
CA GLN A 33 20.92 -0.03 14.88
C GLN A 33 21.90 -0.69 13.90
N THR A 34 21.73 -0.45 12.60
CA THR A 34 22.68 -0.93 11.58
C THR A 34 24.07 -0.33 11.78
N MET A 35 24.17 0.96 12.08
CA MET A 35 25.45 1.62 12.38
C MET A 35 26.11 1.07 13.65
N LEU A 36 25.33 0.76 14.69
CA LEU A 36 25.83 0.09 15.89
C LEU A 36 26.37 -1.31 15.57
N GLY A 37 25.62 -2.10 14.78
CA GLY A 37 26.06 -3.41 14.31
C GLY A 37 27.35 -3.36 13.49
N LEU A 38 27.47 -2.40 12.57
CA LEU A 38 28.70 -2.15 11.80
C LEU A 38 29.87 -1.79 12.72
N LYS A 39 29.65 -0.94 13.73
CA LYS A 39 30.71 -0.55 14.68
C LYS A 39 31.17 -1.75 15.51
N ALA A 40 30.24 -2.58 15.97
CA ALA A 40 30.55 -3.81 16.71
C ALA A 40 31.34 -4.83 15.87
N ASP A 41 31.05 -4.92 14.56
CA ASP A 41 31.77 -5.78 13.61
C ASP A 41 33.15 -5.23 13.18
N GLY A 42 33.53 -4.03 13.65
CA GLY A 42 34.85 -3.44 13.42
C GLY A 42 34.97 -2.56 12.17
N TYR A 43 33.85 -2.02 11.67
CA TYR A 43 33.88 -0.91 10.71
C TYR A 43 34.34 0.38 11.41
N THR A 44 35.03 1.24 10.66
CA THR A 44 35.50 2.54 11.18
C THR A 44 34.41 3.58 11.00
N LEU A 45 33.64 3.87 12.07
CA LEU A 45 32.63 4.92 12.09
C LEU A 45 32.40 5.47 13.49
N THR A 46 31.90 6.70 13.55
CA THR A 46 31.36 7.32 14.77
C THR A 46 29.85 7.30 14.67
N VAL A 47 29.19 6.54 15.53
CA VAL A 47 27.72 6.48 15.57
C VAL A 47 27.21 7.59 16.49
N PRO A 48 26.22 8.40 16.06
CA PRO A 48 25.55 9.36 16.96
C PRO A 48 24.93 8.67 18.17
N ASP A 49 24.76 9.39 19.27
CA ASP A 49 24.30 8.81 20.53
C ASP A 49 22.86 8.28 20.46
N THR A 50 22.00 8.91 19.66
CA THR A 50 20.59 8.54 19.51
C THR A 50 20.15 8.54 18.03
N PRO A 51 19.10 7.78 17.68
CA PRO A 51 18.46 7.86 16.36
C PRO A 51 18.01 9.28 16.00
N GLU A 52 17.51 10.03 16.97
CA GLU A 52 17.08 11.42 16.78
C GLU A 52 18.27 12.36 16.49
N ALA A 53 19.40 12.17 17.15
CA ALA A 53 20.62 12.92 16.84
C ALA A 53 21.10 12.61 15.42
N LEU A 54 21.08 11.33 15.02
CA LEU A 54 21.38 10.91 13.65
C LEU A 54 20.44 11.57 12.63
N ARG A 55 19.12 11.57 12.89
CA ARG A 55 18.12 12.21 12.04
C ARG A 55 18.40 13.71 11.87
N LYS A 56 18.59 14.44 12.97
CA LYS A 56 18.90 15.89 12.93
C LYS A 56 20.17 16.21 12.16
N GLU A 57 21.21 15.40 12.34
CA GLU A 57 22.46 15.60 11.60
C GLU A 57 22.32 15.37 10.08
N ILE A 58 21.39 14.51 9.66
CA ILE A 58 21.14 14.21 8.24
C ILE A 58 20.15 15.19 7.61
N ILE A 59 19.03 15.48 8.27
CA ILE A 59 17.96 16.33 7.73
C ILE A 59 18.24 17.82 7.98
N GLU A 60 18.66 18.19 9.18
CA GLU A 60 18.81 19.62 9.54
C GLU A 60 20.25 20.08 9.25
N GLY A 61 21.25 19.45 9.87
CA GLY A 61 22.68 19.65 9.63
C GLY A 61 23.08 21.07 9.20
N ASN A 62 23.64 21.18 7.99
CA ASN A 62 23.95 22.46 7.34
C ASN A 62 22.92 22.86 6.25
N ALA A 63 21.73 22.25 6.24
CA ALA A 63 20.73 22.41 5.18
C ALA A 63 20.35 23.89 4.95
N GLN A 64 20.09 24.63 6.03
CA GLN A 64 19.73 26.05 5.98
C GLN A 64 20.83 26.92 5.37
N GLN A 65 22.12 26.58 5.57
CA GLN A 65 23.26 27.33 5.00
C GLN A 65 23.23 27.29 3.46
N TYR A 66 22.77 26.17 2.89
CA TYR A 66 22.76 25.94 1.45
C TYR A 66 21.38 26.09 0.81
N GLY A 67 20.34 26.36 1.60
CA GLY A 67 18.95 26.31 1.14
C GLY A 67 18.59 24.92 0.59
N ALA A 68 19.16 23.86 1.17
CA ALA A 68 18.92 22.48 0.76
C ALA A 68 17.86 21.81 1.66
N GLU A 69 17.29 20.70 1.19
CA GLU A 69 16.29 19.93 1.93
C GLU A 69 16.89 19.06 3.05
N ALA A 70 18.20 18.80 2.98
CA ALA A 70 18.95 17.99 3.92
C ALA A 70 20.41 18.46 4.01
N ASN A 71 21.18 17.88 4.93
CA ASN A 71 22.60 18.19 5.08
C ASN A 71 23.36 17.95 3.77
N VAL A 72 24.06 18.97 3.27
CA VAL A 72 24.95 18.88 2.11
C VAL A 72 26.27 18.26 2.54
N HIS A 73 26.52 17.02 2.11
CA HIS A 73 27.77 16.31 2.33
C HIS A 73 28.91 16.92 1.50
N THR A 74 28.64 17.15 0.23
CA THR A 74 29.61 17.72 -0.71
C THR A 74 28.90 18.37 -1.91
N ILE A 75 29.65 19.17 -2.66
CA ILE A 75 29.19 19.86 -3.87
C ILE A 75 30.10 19.47 -5.03
N ILE A 76 29.53 18.90 -6.08
CA ILE A 76 30.23 18.58 -7.32
C ILE A 76 30.11 19.79 -8.24
N SER A 77 31.21 20.42 -8.63
CA SER A 77 31.16 21.57 -9.54
C SER A 77 30.56 21.17 -10.90
N ALA A 78 29.88 22.12 -11.55
CA ALA A 78 29.32 21.90 -12.88
C ALA A 78 30.40 21.46 -13.88
N ASP A 79 31.58 22.09 -13.84
CA ASP A 79 32.73 21.74 -14.70
C ASP A 79 33.19 20.29 -14.52
N GLU A 80 33.30 19.83 -13.26
CA GLU A 80 33.67 18.44 -12.97
C GLU A 80 32.58 17.46 -13.41
N HIS A 81 31.31 17.82 -13.24
CA HIS A 81 30.20 16.99 -13.73
C HIS A 81 30.22 16.88 -15.26
N VAL A 82 30.33 18.00 -15.99
CA VAL A 82 30.38 18.03 -17.45
C VAL A 82 31.55 17.19 -17.97
N LYS A 83 32.71 17.28 -17.32
CA LYS A 83 33.92 16.54 -17.72
C LYS A 83 33.81 15.04 -17.50
N ARG A 84 33.14 14.59 -16.44
CA ARG A 84 33.12 13.18 -16.00
C ARG A 84 31.85 12.42 -16.37
N GLU A 85 30.77 13.13 -16.68
CA GLU A 85 29.48 12.52 -17.00
C GLU A 85 29.47 11.98 -18.43
N ARG A 86 29.61 10.65 -18.55
CA ARG A 86 29.71 9.98 -19.85
C ARG A 86 28.42 10.06 -20.67
N TRP A 87 27.26 10.16 -20.03
CA TRP A 87 25.95 10.20 -20.69
C TRP A 87 25.33 11.61 -20.67
N LEU A 88 26.18 12.64 -20.54
CA LEU A 88 25.75 14.03 -20.36
C LEU A 88 24.76 14.48 -21.42
N SER A 89 24.99 14.17 -22.70
CA SER A 89 24.10 14.60 -23.79
C SER A 89 22.68 14.05 -23.67
N GLU A 90 22.52 12.82 -23.15
CA GLU A 90 21.19 12.23 -22.93
C GLU A 90 20.49 12.90 -21.73
N ILE A 91 21.24 13.24 -20.69
CA ILE A 91 20.73 13.95 -19.52
C ILE A 91 20.35 15.38 -19.90
N GLU A 92 21.22 16.13 -20.60
CA GLU A 92 20.98 17.52 -20.97
C GLU A 92 19.84 17.68 -21.97
N ALA A 93 19.64 16.70 -22.85
CA ALA A 93 18.49 16.67 -23.75
C ALA A 93 17.15 16.68 -23.00
N GLN A 94 17.13 16.13 -21.78
CA GLN A 94 15.95 16.15 -20.92
C GLN A 94 16.01 17.34 -19.94
N TRP A 95 17.08 17.46 -19.17
CA TRP A 95 17.12 18.32 -17.98
C TRP A 95 17.76 19.70 -18.21
N GLY A 96 18.13 20.00 -19.46
CA GLY A 96 18.89 21.22 -19.79
C GLY A 96 20.36 21.10 -19.40
N PRO A 97 21.16 22.16 -19.55
CA PRO A 97 22.60 22.10 -19.29
C PRO A 97 22.92 21.83 -17.81
N ALA A 98 24.03 21.13 -17.57
CA ALA A 98 24.58 20.95 -16.22
C ALA A 98 24.84 22.32 -15.53
N PRO A 99 24.64 22.44 -14.21
CA PRO A 99 24.31 21.40 -13.23
C PRO A 99 22.82 21.06 -13.11
N GLY A 100 21.95 21.61 -13.97
CA GLY A 100 20.50 21.50 -13.85
C GLY A 100 19.93 22.35 -12.70
N LYS A 101 18.63 22.14 -12.40
CA LYS A 101 17.92 22.89 -11.35
C LYS A 101 17.76 22.14 -10.03
N GLN A 102 17.79 20.80 -10.08
CA GLN A 102 17.50 19.98 -8.90
C GLN A 102 18.75 19.82 -8.05
N TRP A 103 18.60 20.10 -6.75
CA TRP A 103 19.67 20.03 -5.76
C TRP A 103 20.96 20.70 -6.26
N SER A 104 20.81 21.93 -6.75
CA SER A 104 21.92 22.72 -7.29
C SER A 104 21.83 24.17 -6.84
N ASN A 105 22.99 24.81 -6.68
CA ASN A 105 23.11 26.27 -6.51
C ASN A 105 23.43 27.00 -7.82
N GLY A 106 23.25 26.35 -8.98
CA GLY A 106 23.60 26.86 -10.30
C GLY A 106 25.09 26.77 -10.67
N SER A 107 25.98 26.58 -9.69
CA SER A 107 27.43 26.38 -9.93
C SER A 107 27.91 24.95 -9.67
N GLY A 108 27.13 24.18 -8.92
CA GLY A 108 27.42 22.79 -8.59
C GLY A 108 26.19 22.02 -8.13
N ILE A 109 26.34 20.71 -8.04
CA ILE A 109 25.32 19.73 -7.67
C ILE A 109 25.57 19.26 -6.24
N PHE A 110 24.54 19.27 -5.41
CA PHE A 110 24.61 18.83 -4.03
C PHE A 110 24.48 17.30 -3.93
N ILE A 111 25.37 16.70 -3.13
CA ILE A 111 25.17 15.35 -2.61
C ILE A 111 24.70 15.48 -1.18
N LEU A 112 23.46 15.09 -0.91
CA LEU A 112 22.85 15.19 0.41
C LEU A 112 23.18 13.96 1.26
N GLY A 113 23.56 14.15 2.51
CA GLY A 113 24.00 13.11 3.42
C GLY A 113 25.05 13.57 4.43
N LYS A 114 25.59 12.64 5.22
CA LYS A 114 26.69 12.89 6.15
C LYS A 114 27.59 11.67 6.28
N GLN A 115 28.90 11.91 6.35
CA GLN A 115 29.93 10.87 6.48
C GLN A 115 30.31 10.65 7.95
N TYR A 116 30.34 9.39 8.34
CA TYR A 116 30.72 8.88 9.66
C TYR A 116 31.92 7.91 9.50
N GLY A 117 33.12 8.46 9.33
CA GLY A 117 34.31 7.65 9.05
C GLY A 117 34.24 7.01 7.66
N ASN A 118 34.23 5.67 7.59
CA ASN A 118 34.10 4.91 6.35
C ASN A 118 32.65 4.60 5.97
N VAL A 119 31.67 5.07 6.74
CA VAL A 119 30.25 4.91 6.41
C VAL A 119 29.69 6.26 5.98
N LEU A 120 29.01 6.31 4.84
CA LEU A 120 28.37 7.52 4.34
C LEU A 120 26.86 7.28 4.28
N VAL A 121 26.09 8.03 5.07
CA VAL A 121 24.62 8.04 4.99
C VAL A 121 24.22 9.10 3.98
N THR A 122 23.43 8.75 2.98
CA THR A 122 23.03 9.67 1.91
C THR A 122 21.55 9.64 1.62
N VAL A 123 20.99 10.77 1.19
CA VAL A 123 19.62 10.88 0.71
C VAL A 123 19.60 10.70 -0.81
N GLN A 124 18.81 9.74 -1.30
CA GLN A 124 18.68 9.51 -2.74
C GLN A 124 17.92 10.68 -3.41
N PRO A 125 18.43 11.25 -4.51
CA PRO A 125 17.67 12.19 -5.34
C PRO A 125 16.39 11.54 -5.89
N GLY A 126 15.33 12.35 -6.05
CA GLY A 126 14.10 11.95 -6.75
C GLY A 126 14.31 11.70 -8.24
N PHE A 127 13.26 11.27 -8.93
CA PHE A 127 13.31 11.03 -10.38
C PHE A 127 13.47 12.32 -11.19
N GLY A 128 13.00 13.43 -10.64
CA GLY A 128 13.03 14.77 -11.19
C GLY A 128 11.74 15.26 -11.83
N PHE A 129 10.70 14.45 -11.88
CA PHE A 129 9.37 14.88 -12.31
C PHE A 129 8.52 15.40 -11.15
N GLU A 130 8.95 15.17 -9.91
CA GLU A 130 8.24 15.61 -8.72
C GLU A 130 8.21 17.15 -8.70
N GLY A 131 7.01 17.73 -8.65
CA GLY A 131 6.79 19.18 -8.77
C GLY A 131 6.55 19.74 -10.18
N ASP A 132 6.65 18.94 -11.26
CA ASP A 132 6.19 19.33 -12.61
C ASP A 132 5.36 18.22 -13.27
N PRO A 133 4.07 18.10 -12.90
CA PRO A 133 3.20 17.03 -13.41
C PRO A 133 2.86 17.17 -14.90
N MET A 134 2.95 18.38 -15.46
CA MET A 134 2.74 18.61 -16.89
C MET A 134 3.82 17.93 -17.72
N ARG A 135 5.05 17.85 -17.20
CA ARG A 135 6.16 17.15 -17.84
C ARG A 135 5.92 15.64 -17.95
N LEU A 136 5.30 15.02 -16.93
CA LEU A 136 4.90 13.61 -16.92
C LEU A 136 3.91 13.22 -18.02
N LEU A 137 3.13 14.20 -18.49
CA LEU A 137 2.17 13.99 -19.55
C LEU A 137 2.93 13.85 -20.88
N PHE A 138 3.84 14.76 -21.23
CA PHE A 138 4.35 14.90 -22.61
C PHE A 138 5.69 14.24 -22.94
N GLU A 139 6.43 13.70 -21.96
CA GLU A 139 7.79 13.23 -22.21
C GLU A 139 7.89 11.88 -22.97
N LYS A 140 8.84 11.84 -23.91
CA LYS A 140 9.33 10.62 -24.58
C LYS A 140 10.84 10.50 -24.32
N GLY A 141 11.29 9.34 -23.84
CA GLY A 141 12.72 9.07 -23.62
C GLY A 141 13.25 9.66 -22.32
N PHE A 142 12.83 9.10 -21.20
CA PHE A 142 13.22 9.57 -19.87
C PHE A 142 14.71 9.26 -19.57
N ALA A 143 15.39 10.19 -18.89
CA ALA A 143 16.77 10.08 -18.40
C ALA A 143 16.81 10.56 -16.93
N PRO A 144 17.74 10.08 -16.09
CA PRO A 144 17.91 10.58 -14.74
C PRO A 144 18.35 12.05 -14.75
N THR A 145 18.12 12.74 -13.65
CA THR A 145 18.56 14.12 -13.50
C THR A 145 20.06 14.22 -13.27
N HIS A 146 20.63 15.41 -13.43
CA HIS A 146 22.02 15.66 -13.10
C HIS A 146 22.36 15.25 -11.66
N ALA A 147 21.49 15.59 -10.70
CA ALA A 147 21.64 15.20 -9.30
C ALA A 147 21.68 13.67 -9.13
N PHE A 148 20.76 12.94 -9.76
CA PHE A 148 20.69 11.48 -9.66
C PHE A 148 21.91 10.78 -10.27
N SER A 149 22.35 11.23 -11.45
CA SER A 149 23.54 10.67 -12.10
C SER A 149 24.81 10.97 -11.30
N ALA A 150 24.97 12.23 -10.87
CA ALA A 150 26.12 12.65 -10.07
C ALA A 150 26.18 11.93 -8.71
N PHE A 151 25.02 11.67 -8.08
CA PHE A 151 24.91 10.93 -6.83
C PHE A 151 25.49 9.52 -6.93
N TYR A 152 25.03 8.70 -7.88
CA TYR A 152 25.51 7.33 -8.00
C TYR A 152 26.97 7.28 -8.49
N ARG A 153 27.37 8.21 -9.38
CA ARG A 153 28.78 8.35 -9.78
C ARG A 153 29.66 8.68 -8.58
N TYR A 154 29.24 9.60 -7.72
CA TYR A 154 29.97 9.97 -6.50
C TYR A 154 30.16 8.78 -5.57
N LEU A 155 29.11 8.00 -5.31
CA LEU A 155 29.19 6.80 -4.47
C LEU A 155 30.21 5.80 -4.99
N ARG A 156 30.27 5.59 -6.31
CA ARG A 156 31.19 4.62 -6.95
C ARG A 156 32.63 5.10 -7.06
N GLU A 157 32.84 6.36 -7.42
CA GLU A 157 34.15 6.83 -7.87
C GLU A 157 34.85 7.73 -6.84
N ASP A 158 34.11 8.64 -6.20
CA ASP A 158 34.68 9.66 -5.33
C ASP A 158 34.68 9.21 -3.87
N PHE A 159 33.52 8.80 -3.35
CA PHE A 159 33.46 8.10 -2.08
C PHE A 159 34.12 6.73 -2.18
N ALA A 160 34.02 6.08 -3.35
CA ALA A 160 34.55 4.75 -3.64
C ALA A 160 34.00 3.69 -2.68
N ALA A 161 32.68 3.62 -2.57
CA ALA A 161 31.98 2.60 -1.79
C ALA A 161 32.37 1.19 -2.27
N ASN A 162 32.57 0.28 -1.31
CA ASN A 162 32.69 -1.14 -1.61
C ASN A 162 31.34 -1.83 -1.75
N ALA A 163 30.29 -1.26 -1.16
CA ALA A 163 28.92 -1.71 -1.26
C ALA A 163 27.97 -0.57 -0.88
N VAL A 164 26.73 -0.66 -1.36
CA VAL A 164 25.62 0.18 -0.91
C VAL A 164 24.52 -0.66 -0.28
N LEU A 165 23.91 -0.12 0.78
CA LEU A 165 22.73 -0.66 1.43
C LEU A 165 21.62 0.38 1.36
N HIS A 166 20.56 0.09 0.62
CA HIS A 166 19.37 0.92 0.53
C HIS A 166 18.36 0.55 1.63
N PHE A 167 17.81 1.58 2.27
CA PHE A 167 16.79 1.45 3.31
C PHE A 167 15.41 1.78 2.72
N GLY A 168 14.63 0.74 2.44
CA GLY A 168 13.22 0.87 2.06
C GLY A 168 12.84 0.17 0.76
N THR A 169 11.57 0.32 0.40
CA THR A 169 10.89 -0.45 -0.65
C THR A 169 10.66 0.32 -1.96
N HIS A 170 11.03 1.60 -2.03
CA HIS A 170 10.70 2.47 -3.18
C HIS A 170 11.93 3.19 -3.73
N GLY A 171 12.98 2.43 -4.02
CA GLY A 171 14.18 3.02 -4.61
C GLY A 171 13.90 3.54 -6.01
N ALA A 172 14.31 4.77 -6.31
CA ALA A 172 14.09 5.30 -7.65
C ALA A 172 14.95 4.62 -8.72
N LEU A 173 16.03 3.93 -8.30
CA LEU A 173 17.03 3.34 -9.19
C LEU A 173 16.45 2.23 -10.08
N GLU A 174 15.69 1.30 -9.48
CA GLU A 174 15.14 0.15 -10.19
C GLU A 174 14.06 0.53 -11.20
N PHE A 175 13.35 1.64 -10.97
CA PHE A 175 12.31 2.14 -11.89
C PHE A 175 12.87 3.05 -12.99
N MET A 176 14.18 3.36 -12.97
CA MET A 176 14.79 4.16 -14.03
C MET A 176 14.65 3.48 -15.41
N PRO A 177 14.60 4.25 -16.51
CA PRO A 177 14.25 3.73 -17.83
C PRO A 177 15.22 2.67 -18.33
N GLY A 178 14.65 1.63 -18.92
CA GLY A 178 15.38 0.44 -19.31
C GLY A 178 14.44 -0.74 -19.55
N LYS A 179 15.02 -1.85 -19.98
CA LYS A 179 14.32 -3.11 -20.20
C LYS A 179 13.69 -3.61 -18.90
N GLN A 180 12.63 -4.42 -19.00
CA GLN A 180 11.98 -5.06 -17.85
C GLN A 180 12.90 -6.02 -17.06
N ALA A 181 13.82 -6.71 -17.74
CA ALA A 181 14.81 -7.62 -17.17
C ALA A 181 15.99 -7.80 -18.14
N GLY A 182 17.13 -8.26 -17.64
CA GLY A 182 18.35 -8.45 -18.45
C GLY A 182 18.86 -7.11 -19.00
N MET A 183 19.29 -6.23 -18.09
CA MET A 183 19.75 -4.89 -18.43
C MET A 183 20.86 -4.93 -19.48
N SER A 184 20.90 -3.92 -20.34
CA SER A 184 22.03 -3.66 -21.24
C SER A 184 22.71 -2.35 -20.87
N GLY A 185 23.89 -2.05 -21.41
CA GLY A 185 24.57 -0.76 -21.21
C GLY A 185 23.82 0.48 -21.72
N SER A 186 22.62 0.29 -22.27
CA SER A 186 21.66 1.34 -22.63
C SER A 186 20.59 1.58 -21.55
N CYS A 187 20.57 0.80 -20.47
CA CYS A 187 19.59 0.89 -19.39
C CYS A 187 20.17 1.72 -18.24
N TRP A 188 19.41 2.70 -17.76
CA TRP A 188 19.86 3.59 -16.70
C TRP A 188 20.17 2.90 -15.38
N PRO A 189 19.37 1.92 -14.89
CA PRO A 189 19.72 1.21 -13.66
C PRO A 189 21.15 0.63 -13.69
N ASP A 190 21.52 -0.01 -14.81
CA ASP A 190 22.85 -0.60 -15.03
C ASP A 190 23.95 0.46 -15.18
N ARG A 191 23.70 1.55 -15.91
CA ARG A 191 24.65 2.69 -16.03
C ARG A 191 24.92 3.36 -14.68
N LEU A 192 23.91 3.42 -13.81
CA LEU A 192 23.94 4.15 -12.54
C LEU A 192 24.50 3.30 -11.40
N ILE A 193 24.15 2.02 -11.27
CA ILE A 193 24.75 1.19 -10.21
C ILE A 193 26.06 0.53 -10.67
N SER A 194 26.16 0.19 -11.97
CA SER A 194 27.30 -0.51 -12.57
C SER A 194 27.60 -1.82 -11.80
N ASP A 195 28.84 -1.98 -11.37
CA ASP A 195 29.40 -3.13 -10.68
C ASP A 195 29.41 -2.97 -9.15
N LEU A 196 28.82 -1.89 -8.62
CA LEU A 196 28.74 -1.65 -7.19
C LEU A 196 27.81 -2.68 -6.54
N PRO A 197 28.29 -3.49 -5.56
CA PRO A 197 27.43 -4.41 -4.82
C PRO A 197 26.26 -3.68 -4.17
N ASN A 198 25.05 -4.11 -4.54
CA ASN A 198 23.81 -3.44 -4.21
C ASN A 198 22.96 -4.31 -3.27
N PHE A 199 22.76 -3.85 -2.04
CA PHE A 199 21.96 -4.52 -1.02
C PHE A 199 20.75 -3.67 -0.67
N TYR A 200 19.61 -4.29 -0.39
CA TYR A 200 18.42 -3.59 0.05
C TYR A 200 17.83 -4.25 1.29
N LEU A 201 17.29 -3.43 2.19
CA LEU A 201 16.29 -3.87 3.16
C LEU A 201 14.91 -3.81 2.52
N TYR A 202 14.23 -4.96 2.44
CA TYR A 202 12.88 -5.05 1.87
C TYR A 202 11.92 -5.74 2.85
N ALA A 203 10.68 -5.27 2.91
CA ALA A 203 9.65 -5.92 3.70
C ALA A 203 9.42 -7.34 3.18
N SER A 204 9.34 -8.31 4.08
CA SER A 204 9.04 -9.72 3.80
C SER A 204 7.80 -9.88 2.92
N ASN A 205 6.80 -9.04 3.15
CA ASN A 205 5.53 -9.05 2.45
C ASN A 205 5.52 -8.27 1.13
N ASN A 206 6.63 -7.69 0.64
CA ASN A 206 6.67 -6.99 -0.65
C ASN A 206 7.64 -7.68 -1.65
N PRO A 207 7.34 -8.92 -2.09
CA PRO A 207 8.19 -9.63 -3.05
C PRO A 207 8.19 -9.01 -4.44
N SER A 208 7.14 -8.27 -4.82
CA SER A 208 6.95 -7.80 -6.20
C SER A 208 7.90 -6.67 -6.56
N GLU A 209 7.96 -5.61 -5.74
CA GLU A 209 8.89 -4.50 -5.94
C GLU A 209 10.34 -4.96 -5.74
N GLY A 210 10.58 -5.80 -4.72
CA GLY A 210 11.89 -6.40 -4.51
C GLY A 210 12.39 -7.18 -5.73
N ALA A 211 11.50 -7.89 -6.45
CA ALA A 211 11.87 -8.58 -7.68
C ALA A 211 12.31 -7.63 -8.80
N LEU A 212 11.80 -6.39 -8.86
CA LEU A 212 12.30 -5.37 -9.79
C LEU A 212 13.71 -4.92 -9.41
N ALA A 213 13.97 -4.61 -8.14
CA ALA A 213 15.30 -4.28 -7.65
C ALA A 213 16.33 -5.38 -7.99
N LYS A 214 15.95 -6.65 -7.84
CA LYS A 214 16.77 -7.80 -8.26
C LYS A 214 17.05 -7.82 -9.77
N ARG A 215 16.01 -7.70 -10.60
CA ARG A 215 16.09 -7.88 -12.06
C ARG A 215 16.72 -6.69 -12.80
N ARG A 216 16.55 -5.47 -12.26
CA ARG A 216 16.94 -4.22 -12.91
C ARG A 216 18.18 -3.58 -12.29
N ALA A 217 18.44 -3.78 -11.00
CA ALA A 217 19.57 -3.15 -10.29
C ALA A 217 20.53 -4.16 -9.63
N GLY A 218 20.40 -5.46 -9.92
CA GLY A 218 21.29 -6.49 -9.39
C GLY A 218 21.26 -6.64 -7.87
N ALA A 219 20.16 -6.21 -7.23
CA ALA A 219 20.09 -6.12 -5.77
C ALA A 219 20.05 -7.49 -5.09
N THR A 220 20.72 -7.62 -3.94
CA THR A 220 20.48 -8.68 -2.96
C THR A 220 19.55 -8.14 -1.88
N LEU A 221 18.37 -8.74 -1.75
CA LEU A 221 17.38 -8.30 -0.79
C LEU A 221 17.67 -8.96 0.56
N ILE A 222 17.50 -8.22 1.64
CA ILE A 222 17.57 -8.72 3.00
C ILE A 222 16.21 -8.41 3.60
N SER A 223 15.44 -9.46 3.89
CA SER A 223 14.09 -9.29 4.40
C SER A 223 14.10 -8.70 5.79
N TYR A 224 13.15 -7.81 6.06
CA TYR A 224 12.75 -7.43 7.41
C TYR A 224 11.26 -7.79 7.62
N LEU A 225 10.84 -7.99 8.85
CA LEU A 225 9.43 -8.29 9.16
C LEU A 225 8.54 -7.04 9.07
N THR A 226 7.29 -7.20 8.68
CA THR A 226 6.29 -6.14 8.93
C THR A 226 6.05 -5.98 10.44
N PRO A 227 5.53 -4.82 10.89
CA PRO A 227 5.26 -4.60 12.29
C PRO A 227 4.33 -5.67 12.83
N PRO A 228 4.42 -5.99 14.13
CA PRO A 228 3.45 -6.84 14.79
C PRO A 228 2.03 -6.34 14.55
N VAL A 229 1.11 -7.29 14.46
CA VAL A 229 -0.30 -7.04 14.19
C VAL A 229 -1.10 -7.32 15.44
N THR A 230 -2.15 -6.56 15.67
CA THR A 230 -3.01 -6.70 16.84
C THR A 230 -4.46 -6.43 16.46
N GLN A 231 -5.41 -6.87 17.27
CA GLN A 231 -6.81 -6.52 17.09
C GLN A 231 -7.02 -5.02 17.35
N ALA A 232 -7.81 -4.35 16.52
CA ALA A 232 -8.08 -2.92 16.63
C ALA A 232 -8.73 -2.56 17.97
N GLY A 233 -9.58 -3.44 18.50
CA GLY A 233 -10.36 -3.18 19.69
C GLY A 233 -11.44 -2.11 19.44
N ILE A 234 -12.05 -1.67 20.53
CA ILE A 234 -13.12 -0.65 20.53
C ILE A 234 -12.75 0.47 21.49
N TYR A 235 -13.18 1.69 21.20
CA TYR A 235 -12.81 2.89 21.94
C TYR A 235 -13.96 3.90 21.98
N ALA A 236 -13.92 4.80 22.98
CA ALA A 236 -14.87 5.91 23.14
C ALA A 236 -16.34 5.47 22.94
N GLY A 237 -17.11 6.20 22.13
CA GLY A 237 -18.53 5.92 21.91
C GLY A 237 -18.83 4.53 21.30
N LEU A 238 -17.87 3.88 20.63
CA LEU A 238 -18.04 2.50 20.15
C LEU A 238 -18.06 1.49 21.32
N ALA A 239 -17.30 1.76 22.40
CA ALA A 239 -17.32 0.93 23.59
C ALA A 239 -18.61 1.09 24.39
N ASP A 240 -19.13 2.32 24.48
CA ASP A 240 -20.42 2.60 25.10
C ASP A 240 -21.55 1.92 24.33
N LEU A 241 -21.53 2.00 23.00
CA LEU A 241 -22.50 1.32 22.13
C LEU A 241 -22.45 -0.20 22.29
N LYS A 242 -21.25 -0.80 22.32
CA LYS A 242 -21.10 -2.25 22.55
C LYS A 242 -21.73 -2.65 23.88
N THR A 243 -21.47 -1.89 24.94
CA THR A 243 -22.02 -2.17 26.28
C THR A 243 -23.56 -2.15 26.26
N SER A 244 -24.17 -1.17 25.59
CA SER A 244 -25.63 -1.10 25.43
C SER A 244 -26.19 -2.28 24.63
N ILE A 245 -25.52 -2.68 23.55
CA ILE A 245 -25.91 -3.84 22.73
C ILE A 245 -25.78 -5.16 23.52
N GLU A 246 -24.72 -5.32 24.31
CA GLU A 246 -24.53 -6.49 25.16
C GLU A 246 -25.59 -6.57 26.26
N ARG A 247 -25.99 -5.43 26.83
CA ARG A 247 -27.13 -5.36 27.76
C ARG A 247 -28.42 -5.80 27.07
N TRP A 248 -28.67 -5.37 25.84
CA TRP A 248 -29.83 -5.81 25.06
C TRP A 248 -29.82 -7.33 24.83
N ARG A 249 -28.67 -7.90 24.47
CA ARG A 249 -28.52 -9.34 24.18
C ARG A 249 -28.52 -10.22 25.44
N GLY A 250 -28.08 -9.69 26.58
CA GLY A 250 -27.88 -10.45 27.82
C GLY A 250 -29.13 -10.71 28.64
N LEU A 251 -30.25 -10.03 28.36
CA LEU A 251 -31.51 -10.17 29.08
C LEU A 251 -32.60 -10.72 28.15
N SER A 252 -33.42 -11.66 28.62
CA SER A 252 -34.58 -12.12 27.83
C SER A 252 -35.64 -11.01 27.74
N PRO A 253 -36.49 -10.99 26.69
CA PRO A 253 -37.59 -10.03 26.61
C PRO A 253 -38.51 -10.07 27.83
N GLU A 254 -38.69 -11.25 28.46
CA GLU A 254 -39.49 -11.38 29.68
C GLU A 254 -38.84 -10.73 30.92
N GLN A 255 -37.52 -10.46 30.88
CA GLN A 255 -36.75 -9.89 31.98
C GLN A 255 -36.57 -8.37 31.90
N ARG A 256 -36.73 -7.76 30.71
CA ARG A 256 -36.53 -6.31 30.48
C ARG A 256 -37.81 -5.49 30.69
N GLY A 257 -38.97 -6.02 30.32
CA GLY A 257 -40.21 -5.25 30.33
C GLY A 257 -40.24 -4.20 29.20
N GLU A 258 -41.45 -3.88 28.72
CA GLU A 258 -41.64 -3.09 27.49
C GLU A 258 -41.03 -1.68 27.55
N GLU A 259 -41.08 -1.01 28.69
CA GLU A 259 -40.55 0.35 28.86
C GLU A 259 -39.00 0.39 28.78
N GLU A 260 -38.32 -0.61 29.38
CA GLU A 260 -36.86 -0.69 29.34
C GLU A 260 -36.35 -1.06 27.93
N ASP A 261 -37.09 -1.90 27.19
CA ASP A 261 -36.77 -2.23 25.80
C ASP A 261 -36.89 -1.00 24.89
N HIS A 262 -37.93 -0.19 25.08
CA HIS A 262 -38.09 1.04 24.31
C HIS A 262 -36.95 2.04 24.57
N ASP A 263 -36.61 2.27 25.84
CA ASP A 263 -35.53 3.17 26.23
C ASP A 263 -34.16 2.68 25.74
N LEU A 264 -33.91 1.37 25.83
CA LEU A 264 -32.64 0.78 25.39
C LEU A 264 -32.51 0.79 23.87
N ALA A 265 -33.58 0.51 23.12
CA ALA A 265 -33.58 0.62 21.66
C ALA A 265 -33.32 2.06 21.20
N ALA A 266 -33.96 3.05 21.83
CA ALA A 266 -33.74 4.47 21.55
C ALA A 266 -32.30 4.89 21.89
N LEU A 267 -31.75 4.42 23.02
CA LEU A 267 -30.36 4.68 23.41
C LEU A 267 -29.37 4.07 22.41
N ILE A 268 -29.56 2.80 22.02
CA ILE A 268 -28.70 2.13 21.04
C ILE A 268 -28.75 2.87 19.70
N GLN A 269 -29.94 3.26 19.23
CA GLN A 269 -30.08 4.05 18.01
C GLN A 269 -29.35 5.39 18.12
N ALA A 270 -29.52 6.12 19.23
CA ALA A 270 -28.87 7.41 19.43
C ALA A 270 -27.34 7.28 19.44
N GLN A 271 -26.80 6.29 20.17
CA GLN A 271 -25.36 6.01 20.21
C GLN A 271 -24.82 5.58 18.84
N ALA A 272 -25.53 4.69 18.13
CA ALA A 272 -25.14 4.25 16.79
C ALA A 272 -25.20 5.39 15.76
N ALA A 273 -26.18 6.29 15.87
CA ALA A 273 -26.29 7.46 15.01
C ALA A 273 -25.17 8.49 15.28
N GLN A 274 -24.78 8.68 16.55
CA GLN A 274 -23.65 9.54 16.90
C GLN A 274 -22.33 9.04 16.30
N MET A 275 -22.20 7.72 16.13
CA MET A 275 -21.03 7.07 15.52
C MET A 275 -21.13 6.90 14.00
N ASP A 276 -22.13 7.49 13.34
CA ASP A 276 -22.40 7.35 11.90
C ASP A 276 -22.56 5.87 11.45
N LEU A 277 -23.18 5.03 12.30
CA LEU A 277 -23.50 3.62 12.00
C LEU A 277 -24.96 3.42 11.58
N CYS A 278 -25.85 4.32 11.98
CA CYS A 278 -27.25 4.34 11.53
C CYS A 278 -27.78 5.78 11.45
N LYS A 279 -29.00 5.95 10.93
CA LYS A 279 -29.68 7.26 10.96
C LYS A 279 -30.29 7.50 12.34
N ALA A 280 -30.21 8.76 12.81
CA ALA A 280 -30.89 9.20 14.02
C ALA A 280 -32.42 9.20 13.87
N GLU A 281 -32.91 9.49 12.65
CA GLU A 281 -34.33 9.52 12.33
C GLU A 281 -34.65 8.74 11.04
N PRO A 282 -35.84 8.12 10.95
CA PRO A 282 -36.87 8.02 11.99
C PRO A 282 -36.42 7.13 13.16
N LEU A 283 -37.03 7.32 14.34
CA LEU A 283 -36.83 6.42 15.47
C LEU A 283 -37.27 4.99 15.08
N TRP A 284 -36.58 3.98 15.59
CA TRP A 284 -36.96 2.59 15.35
C TRP A 284 -38.36 2.32 15.87
N ASP A 285 -39.12 1.51 15.13
CA ASP A 285 -40.46 1.12 15.55
C ASP A 285 -40.35 0.16 16.73
N VAL A 286 -40.57 0.69 17.93
CA VAL A 286 -40.48 -0.06 19.18
C VAL A 286 -41.52 -1.18 19.30
N HIS A 287 -42.55 -1.15 18.44
CA HIS A 287 -43.57 -2.19 18.38
C HIS A 287 -43.20 -3.37 17.47
N ASP A 288 -42.14 -3.24 16.66
CA ASP A 288 -41.59 -4.31 15.81
C ASP A 288 -40.32 -4.89 16.45
N ALA A 289 -40.52 -5.79 17.42
CA ALA A 289 -39.42 -6.43 18.15
C ALA A 289 -38.46 -7.20 17.24
N ASP A 290 -38.96 -7.78 16.14
CA ASP A 290 -38.14 -8.52 15.19
C ASP A 290 -37.24 -7.58 14.38
N ASP A 291 -37.74 -6.42 13.93
CA ASP A 291 -36.94 -5.39 13.26
C ASP A 291 -35.84 -4.84 14.18
N ILE A 292 -36.16 -4.50 15.43
CA ILE A 292 -35.16 -4.03 16.40
C ILE A 292 -34.10 -5.10 16.64
N GLN A 293 -34.51 -6.35 16.86
CA GLN A 293 -33.58 -7.45 17.09
C GLN A 293 -32.63 -7.65 15.89
N GLN A 294 -33.14 -7.54 14.66
CA GLN A 294 -32.31 -7.61 13.45
C GLN A 294 -31.33 -6.43 13.36
N ARG A 295 -31.78 -5.20 13.64
CA ARG A 295 -30.91 -4.00 13.66
C ARG A 295 -29.81 -4.11 14.70
N VAL A 296 -30.15 -4.50 15.92
CA VAL A 296 -29.19 -4.67 17.02
C VAL A 296 -28.20 -5.79 16.71
N THR A 297 -28.67 -6.90 16.11
CA THR A 297 -27.78 -7.99 15.68
C THR A 297 -26.79 -7.51 14.63
N LYS A 298 -27.25 -6.77 13.62
CA LYS A 298 -26.40 -6.19 12.58
C LYS A 298 -25.38 -5.19 13.15
N LEU A 299 -25.80 -4.34 14.08
CA LEU A 299 -24.88 -3.41 14.76
C LEU A 299 -23.83 -4.17 15.59
N TYR A 300 -24.24 -5.24 16.28
CA TYR A 300 -23.29 -6.07 17.02
C TYR A 300 -22.25 -6.70 16.09
N GLU A 301 -22.67 -7.26 14.95
CA GLU A 301 -21.77 -7.82 13.95
C GLU A 301 -20.78 -6.77 13.41
N GLN A 302 -21.25 -5.55 13.13
CA GLN A 302 -20.38 -4.43 12.73
C GLN A 302 -19.37 -4.05 13.83
N ILE A 303 -19.79 -4.05 15.10
CA ILE A 303 -18.91 -3.75 16.23
C ILE A 303 -17.86 -4.85 16.41
N LEU A 304 -18.25 -6.12 16.29
CA LEU A 304 -17.29 -7.24 16.34
C LEU A 304 -16.31 -7.20 15.16
N GLU A 305 -16.77 -6.83 13.96
CA GLU A 305 -15.90 -6.63 12.80
C GLU A 305 -14.86 -5.54 13.11
N LEU A 306 -15.28 -4.39 13.65
CA LEU A 306 -14.36 -3.33 14.07
C LEU A 306 -13.38 -3.80 15.14
N GLU A 307 -13.86 -4.49 16.17
CA GLU A 307 -13.05 -4.92 17.30
C GLU A 307 -11.96 -5.93 16.90
N TYR A 308 -12.34 -6.93 16.10
CA TYR A 308 -11.46 -8.03 15.72
C TYR A 308 -10.66 -7.78 14.44
N THR A 309 -10.93 -6.69 13.71
CA THR A 309 -10.09 -6.26 12.59
C THR A 309 -8.65 -6.16 13.06
N LEU A 310 -7.75 -6.86 12.38
CA LEU A 310 -6.34 -6.81 12.69
C LEU A 310 -5.70 -5.57 12.02
N ILE A 311 -4.85 -4.89 12.78
CA ILE A 311 -4.14 -3.68 12.38
C ILE A 311 -2.65 -3.79 12.70
N PRO A 312 -1.77 -3.14 11.91
CA PRO A 312 -0.38 -2.96 12.30
C PRO A 312 -0.26 -2.13 13.57
N HIS A 313 0.58 -2.55 14.51
CA HIS A 313 0.82 -1.86 15.77
C HIS A 313 2.25 -1.29 15.81
N GLY A 314 2.37 -0.02 15.42
CA GLY A 314 3.66 0.67 15.33
C GLY A 314 4.42 0.36 14.04
N MET A 315 5.75 0.46 14.11
CA MET A 315 6.67 0.29 12.99
C MET A 315 7.74 -0.75 13.32
N HIS A 316 8.27 -1.43 12.30
CA HIS A 316 9.40 -2.34 12.44
C HIS A 316 10.70 -1.57 12.63
N VAL A 317 11.60 -2.11 13.45
CA VAL A 317 12.96 -1.59 13.64
C VAL A 317 13.93 -2.73 13.38
N VAL A 318 14.76 -2.58 12.36
CA VAL A 318 15.77 -3.59 12.02
C VAL A 318 16.74 -3.77 13.18
N GLY A 319 16.99 -5.03 13.56
CA GLY A 319 17.77 -5.36 14.74
C GLY A 319 16.98 -5.42 16.05
N SER A 320 15.65 -5.28 16.00
CA SER A 320 14.77 -5.44 17.16
C SER A 320 13.85 -6.65 17.00
N THR A 321 13.59 -7.34 18.10
CA THR A 321 12.66 -8.47 18.16
C THR A 321 11.36 -8.06 18.85
N PRO A 322 10.19 -8.58 18.43
CA PRO A 322 8.92 -8.22 19.07
C PRO A 322 8.86 -8.60 20.56
N SER A 323 8.22 -7.75 21.35
CA SER A 323 7.93 -7.98 22.77
C SER A 323 7.02 -9.20 22.99
N GLU A 324 6.94 -9.71 24.22
CA GLU A 324 6.07 -10.87 24.53
C GLU A 324 4.61 -10.63 24.12
N SER A 325 4.07 -9.45 24.39
CA SER A 325 2.69 -9.10 24.02
C SER A 325 2.49 -9.06 22.51
N GLU A 326 3.45 -8.50 21.77
CA GLU A 326 3.40 -8.43 20.31
C GLU A 326 3.50 -9.83 19.67
N ARG A 327 4.33 -10.71 20.24
CA ARG A 327 4.40 -12.11 19.79
C ARG A 327 3.11 -12.87 20.05
N VAL A 328 2.46 -12.64 21.19
CA VAL A 328 1.14 -13.25 21.47
C VAL A 328 0.13 -12.84 20.40
N ASP A 329 -0.01 -11.55 20.11
CA ASP A 329 -0.96 -11.06 19.12
C ASP A 329 -0.62 -11.56 17.70
N LEU A 330 0.66 -11.55 17.33
CA LEU A 330 1.11 -12.05 16.04
C LEU A 330 0.87 -13.56 15.87
N LEU A 331 1.17 -14.38 16.88
CA LEU A 331 0.92 -15.83 16.83
C LEU A 331 -0.59 -16.14 16.81
N SER A 332 -1.41 -15.34 17.49
CA SER A 332 -2.88 -15.43 17.38
C SER A 332 -3.34 -15.18 15.95
N ALA A 333 -2.83 -14.12 15.31
CA ALA A 333 -3.12 -13.81 13.91
C ALA A 333 -2.63 -14.91 12.95
N MET A 334 -1.43 -15.45 13.17
CA MET A 334 -0.89 -16.56 12.38
C MET A 334 -1.70 -17.85 12.53
N ALA A 335 -2.23 -18.14 13.73
CA ALA A 335 -3.10 -19.29 13.94
C ALA A 335 -4.37 -19.21 13.08
N ILE A 336 -4.98 -18.02 13.04
CA ILE A 336 -6.15 -17.73 12.19
C ILE A 336 -5.77 -17.81 10.71
N GLY A 337 -4.68 -17.15 10.29
CA GLY A 337 -4.28 -17.09 8.88
C GLY A 337 -3.84 -18.42 8.29
N SER A 338 -3.09 -19.23 9.04
CA SER A 338 -2.51 -20.50 8.56
C SER A 338 -3.41 -21.72 8.78
N PHE A 339 -4.27 -21.69 9.81
CA PHE A 339 -5.10 -22.84 10.18
C PHE A 339 -6.61 -22.56 10.18
N SER A 340 -7.04 -21.30 10.00
CA SER A 340 -8.44 -20.89 10.19
C SER A 340 -8.96 -21.21 11.59
N GLN A 341 -8.07 -21.19 12.60
CA GLN A 341 -8.41 -21.53 13.99
C GLN A 341 -8.10 -20.37 14.95
N THR A 342 -9.02 -20.12 15.86
CA THR A 342 -8.84 -19.18 16.98
C THR A 342 -8.46 -19.97 18.22
N LEU A 343 -7.25 -19.73 18.76
CA LEU A 343 -6.81 -20.34 20.02
C LEU A 343 -7.06 -19.38 21.20
N PRO A 344 -7.26 -19.91 22.42
CA PRO A 344 -7.35 -19.06 23.61
C PRO A 344 -6.06 -18.25 23.80
N ASN A 345 -6.20 -16.94 24.05
CA ASN A 345 -5.05 -16.06 24.34
C ASN A 345 -4.20 -16.57 25.51
N SER A 346 -4.82 -17.23 26.49
CA SER A 346 -4.11 -17.89 27.60
C SER A 346 -3.18 -19.01 27.14
N ALA A 347 -3.55 -19.76 26.10
CA ALA A 347 -2.74 -20.84 25.56
C ALA A 347 -1.52 -20.27 24.82
N ILE A 348 -1.72 -19.26 23.98
CA ILE A 348 -0.63 -18.60 23.25
C ILE A 348 0.31 -17.84 24.21
N THR A 349 -0.23 -17.16 25.22
CA THR A 349 0.57 -16.51 26.26
C THR A 349 1.46 -17.52 26.99
N GLN A 350 0.92 -18.67 27.38
CA GLN A 350 1.71 -19.72 28.02
C GLN A 350 2.79 -20.31 27.09
N LEU A 351 2.51 -20.41 25.79
CA LEU A 351 3.47 -20.84 24.77
C LEU A 351 4.64 -19.86 24.68
N VAL A 352 4.35 -18.56 24.55
CA VAL A 352 5.35 -17.48 24.51
C VAL A 352 6.18 -17.42 25.80
N GLN A 353 5.57 -17.75 26.95
CA GLN A 353 6.26 -17.88 28.25
C GLN A 353 7.06 -19.19 28.42
N GLY A 354 7.17 -20.02 27.37
CA GLY A 354 7.97 -21.23 27.36
C GLY A 354 7.38 -22.40 28.16
N LYS A 355 6.06 -22.41 28.42
CA LYS A 355 5.41 -23.58 29.02
C LYS A 355 5.40 -24.74 28.02
N SER A 356 5.52 -25.98 28.52
CA SER A 356 5.40 -27.15 27.65
C SER A 356 3.99 -27.28 27.08
N ILE A 357 3.89 -27.71 25.81
CA ILE A 357 2.61 -27.90 25.11
C ILE A 357 1.67 -28.81 25.91
N GLN A 358 2.20 -29.87 26.53
CA GLN A 358 1.43 -30.75 27.40
C GLN A 358 0.79 -30.02 28.59
N THR A 359 1.51 -29.07 29.18
CA THR A 359 0.98 -28.22 30.27
C THR A 359 -0.11 -27.30 29.75
N ILE A 360 0.08 -26.70 28.59
CA ILE A 360 -0.87 -25.76 27.96
C ILE A 360 -2.19 -26.48 27.69
N VAL A 361 -2.14 -27.62 27.01
CA VAL A 361 -3.34 -28.41 26.66
C VAL A 361 -4.05 -28.92 27.92
N ASN A 362 -3.31 -29.30 28.97
CA ASN A 362 -3.92 -29.81 30.21
C ASN A 362 -4.60 -28.72 31.04
N LYS A 363 -4.15 -27.46 30.95
CA LYS A 363 -4.66 -26.34 31.76
C LYS A 363 -5.74 -25.51 31.09
N ASN A 364 -5.83 -25.51 29.76
CA ASN A 364 -6.85 -24.76 29.04
C ASN A 364 -8.01 -25.69 28.72
N VAL A 365 -9.10 -25.55 29.47
CA VAL A 365 -10.32 -26.37 29.34
C VAL A 365 -10.94 -26.20 27.94
N ASP A 366 -10.86 -25.00 27.37
CA ASP A 366 -11.40 -24.70 26.03
C ASP A 366 -10.65 -25.44 24.90
N LEU A 367 -9.40 -25.86 25.13
CA LEU A 367 -8.68 -26.71 24.18
C LEU A 367 -9.14 -28.19 24.24
N GLN A 368 -9.93 -28.58 25.24
CA GLN A 368 -10.48 -29.93 25.36
C GLN A 368 -11.70 -30.15 24.44
N GLU A 369 -12.38 -29.08 23.99
CA GLU A 369 -13.41 -29.15 22.95
C GLU A 369 -12.81 -29.29 21.54
N PHE A 370 -11.57 -28.85 21.36
CA PHE A 370 -10.77 -29.12 20.16
C PHE A 370 -10.34 -30.59 20.10
N ALA A 371 -10.19 -31.14 18.89
CA ALA A 371 -9.45 -32.39 18.72
C ALA A 371 -8.04 -32.20 19.28
N ARG A 372 -7.76 -32.80 20.45
CA ARG A 372 -6.53 -32.58 21.22
C ARG A 372 -5.25 -32.72 20.39
N GLU A 373 -5.24 -33.64 19.44
CA GLU A 373 -4.14 -33.87 18.51
C GLU A 373 -3.92 -32.69 17.54
N GLU A 374 -5.00 -32.09 17.03
CA GLU A 374 -4.93 -30.92 16.14
C GLU A 374 -4.41 -29.70 16.89
N ALA A 375 -4.91 -29.46 18.11
CA ALA A 375 -4.42 -28.36 18.95
C ALA A 375 -2.93 -28.50 19.28
N ILE A 376 -2.46 -29.72 19.55
CA ILE A 376 -1.02 -29.99 19.77
C ILE A 376 -0.22 -29.66 18.49
N ALA A 377 -0.66 -30.13 17.32
CA ALA A 377 0.05 -29.89 16.07
C ALA A 377 0.14 -28.39 15.72
N ILE A 378 -0.92 -27.63 15.99
CA ILE A 378 -0.91 -26.17 15.81
C ILE A 378 0.06 -25.53 16.80
N LEU A 379 0.00 -25.87 18.09
CA LEU A 379 0.89 -25.32 19.12
C LEU A 379 2.37 -25.65 18.85
N GLU A 380 2.68 -26.83 18.31
CA GLU A 380 4.05 -27.19 17.90
C GLU A 380 4.57 -26.28 16.78
N LYS A 381 3.74 -26.00 15.78
CA LYS A 381 4.08 -25.05 14.70
C LYS A 381 4.24 -23.62 15.22
N LEU A 382 3.30 -23.15 16.05
CA LEU A 382 3.37 -21.82 16.65
C LEU A 382 4.63 -21.66 17.52
N GLN A 383 5.00 -22.69 18.28
CA GLN A 383 6.25 -22.69 19.07
C GLN A 383 7.48 -22.59 18.17
N HIS A 384 7.50 -23.30 17.05
CA HIS A 384 8.60 -23.20 16.08
C HIS A 384 8.70 -21.79 15.48
N TRP A 385 7.58 -21.18 15.09
CA TRP A 385 7.57 -19.82 14.55
C TRP A 385 7.93 -18.77 15.59
N ASP A 386 7.47 -18.91 16.84
CA ASP A 386 7.86 -18.03 17.96
C ASP A 386 9.39 -18.03 18.16
N GLN A 387 10.04 -19.21 18.08
CA GLN A 387 11.50 -19.30 18.16
C GLN A 387 12.18 -18.52 17.02
N GLN A 388 11.65 -18.59 15.80
CA GLN A 388 12.20 -17.85 14.65
C GLN A 388 11.94 -16.34 14.74
N ILE A 389 10.80 -15.92 15.30
CA ILE A 389 10.45 -14.50 15.51
C ILE A 389 11.34 -13.87 16.60
N GLN A 390 11.72 -14.65 17.61
CA GLN A 390 12.61 -14.20 18.69
C GLN A 390 14.09 -14.12 18.28
N GLU A 391 14.48 -14.74 17.16
CA GLU A 391 15.86 -14.72 16.69
C GLU A 391 16.14 -13.45 15.87
N GLU A 392 16.99 -12.56 16.40
CA GLU A 392 17.47 -11.40 15.63
C GLU A 392 18.47 -11.87 14.56
N THR A 393 18.05 -11.79 13.30
CA THR A 393 18.80 -12.31 12.14
C THR A 393 19.07 -11.26 11.08
N GLU A 394 18.49 -10.07 11.19
CA GLU A 394 18.51 -9.03 10.16
C GLU A 394 19.87 -8.33 10.13
N ILE A 395 20.37 -7.87 11.29
CA ILE A 395 21.70 -7.24 11.41
C ILE A 395 22.82 -8.23 11.05
N PRO A 396 22.86 -9.47 11.59
CA PRO A 396 23.83 -10.48 11.17
C PRO A 396 23.82 -10.72 9.66
N SER A 397 22.64 -10.69 9.03
CA SER A 397 22.50 -10.91 7.58
C SER A 397 23.00 -9.72 6.76
N ILE A 398 22.78 -8.49 7.22
CA ILE A 398 23.39 -7.28 6.64
C ILE A 398 24.91 -7.39 6.68
N LEU A 399 25.48 -7.71 7.84
CA LEU A 399 26.92 -7.85 7.99
C LEU A 399 27.47 -8.95 7.07
N LYS A 400 26.80 -10.10 7.02
CA LYS A 400 27.12 -11.23 6.14
C LYS A 400 27.09 -10.83 4.66
N ALA A 401 26.12 -10.02 4.26
CA ALA A 401 25.97 -9.55 2.88
C ALA A 401 27.11 -8.60 2.49
N LEU A 402 27.43 -7.65 3.36
CA LEU A 402 28.57 -6.72 3.20
C LEU A 402 29.93 -7.45 3.24
N ASP A 403 29.97 -8.66 3.81
CA ASP A 403 31.10 -9.59 3.79
C ASP A 403 31.22 -10.40 2.48
N GLY A 404 30.31 -10.20 1.52
CA GLY A 404 30.27 -10.93 0.26
C GLY A 404 29.85 -12.40 0.39
N ARG A 405 29.17 -12.77 1.48
CA ARG A 405 28.75 -14.16 1.74
C ARG A 405 27.33 -14.42 1.23
N PHE A 406 27.03 -15.70 1.02
CA PHE A 406 25.71 -16.15 0.56
C PHE A 406 24.60 -15.88 1.59
N ILE A 407 23.59 -15.13 1.18
CA ILE A 407 22.35 -14.91 1.94
C ILE A 407 21.32 -15.95 1.52
N ARG A 408 20.76 -16.66 2.50
CA ARG A 408 19.81 -17.75 2.23
C ARG A 408 18.54 -17.18 1.58
N PRO A 409 17.96 -17.85 0.57
CA PRO A 409 16.70 -17.41 -0.03
C PRO A 409 15.52 -17.62 0.94
N ALA A 410 14.47 -16.82 0.75
CA ALA A 410 13.17 -17.00 1.38
C ALA A 410 12.05 -16.66 0.39
N PRO A 411 10.90 -17.36 0.45
CA PRO A 411 9.73 -16.88 -0.27
C PRO A 411 9.29 -15.55 0.33
N GLY A 412 8.93 -14.57 -0.50
CA GLY A 412 8.25 -13.37 0.00
C GLY A 412 6.75 -13.60 0.13
N GLY A 413 6.14 -12.86 1.04
CA GLY A 413 4.74 -13.01 1.42
C GLY A 413 4.48 -12.51 2.83
N ASP A 414 3.20 -12.46 3.17
CA ASP A 414 2.74 -12.15 4.52
C ASP A 414 2.99 -13.33 5.46
N VAL A 415 3.47 -13.08 6.68
CA VAL A 415 3.82 -14.10 7.67
C VAL A 415 2.62 -14.92 8.15
N MET A 416 1.40 -14.38 8.08
CA MET A 416 0.15 -15.08 8.45
C MET A 416 -0.25 -16.12 7.40
N ARG A 417 -0.01 -15.83 6.12
CA ARG A 417 -0.34 -16.72 4.99
C ARG A 417 0.81 -17.65 4.62
N ASN A 418 2.04 -17.16 4.73
CA ASN A 418 3.26 -17.91 4.41
C ASN A 418 4.33 -17.75 5.49
N PRO A 419 4.19 -18.47 6.62
CA PRO A 419 5.15 -18.45 7.72
C PRO A 419 6.57 -18.86 7.33
N GLU A 420 6.76 -19.53 6.17
CA GLU A 420 8.08 -19.90 5.64
C GLU A 420 8.97 -18.68 5.31
N VAL A 421 8.42 -17.47 5.40
CA VAL A 421 9.21 -16.22 5.36
C VAL A 421 10.03 -15.98 6.63
N LEU A 422 9.78 -16.72 7.72
CA LEU A 422 10.58 -16.72 8.95
C LEU A 422 11.79 -17.66 8.89
N PRO A 423 12.93 -17.30 9.53
CA PRO A 423 13.22 -15.99 10.10
C PRO A 423 13.46 -14.94 8.99
N SER A 424 13.43 -13.66 9.34
CA SER A 424 13.83 -12.56 8.45
C SER A 424 15.36 -12.57 8.18
N GLY A 425 15.92 -11.51 7.60
CA GLY A 425 17.31 -11.46 7.20
C GLY A 425 17.65 -12.31 5.96
N ARG A 426 16.65 -12.75 5.18
CA ARG A 426 16.82 -13.66 4.04
C ARG A 426 16.54 -13.00 2.69
N ASN A 427 17.06 -13.61 1.64
CA ASN A 427 16.99 -13.09 0.27
C ASN A 427 15.68 -13.46 -0.43
N LEU A 428 14.71 -12.54 -0.36
CA LEU A 428 13.34 -12.73 -0.85
C LEU A 428 13.28 -13.11 -2.33
N HIS A 429 12.47 -14.11 -2.68
CA HIS A 429 12.12 -14.42 -4.07
C HIS A 429 10.60 -14.47 -4.24
N GLY A 430 10.16 -14.25 -5.48
CA GLY A 430 8.78 -14.49 -5.88
C GLY A 430 8.53 -15.96 -6.19
N PHE A 431 7.69 -16.18 -7.20
CA PHE A 431 7.14 -17.49 -7.55
C PHE A 431 7.61 -17.96 -8.94
N ASP A 432 7.34 -19.22 -9.26
CA ASP A 432 7.52 -19.76 -10.60
C ASP A 432 6.41 -19.23 -11.54
N PRO A 433 6.73 -18.36 -12.53
CA PRO A 433 5.74 -17.78 -13.42
C PRO A 433 5.03 -18.82 -14.31
N PHE A 434 5.56 -20.04 -14.45
CA PHE A 434 4.89 -21.11 -15.20
C PHE A 434 3.79 -21.82 -14.42
N ARG A 435 3.72 -21.60 -13.09
CA ARG A 435 2.78 -22.28 -12.19
C ARG A 435 1.68 -21.37 -11.64
N ILE A 436 1.63 -20.11 -12.07
CA ILE A 436 0.60 -19.14 -11.68
C ILE A 436 -0.45 -19.03 -12.80
N PRO A 437 -1.75 -19.08 -12.51
CA PRO A 437 -2.34 -19.28 -11.17
C PRO A 437 -2.28 -20.74 -10.72
N SER A 438 -2.12 -20.97 -9.40
CA SER A 438 -2.15 -22.33 -8.84
C SER A 438 -3.56 -22.93 -8.89
N ALA A 439 -3.67 -24.26 -8.78
CA ALA A 439 -4.97 -24.93 -8.81
C ALA A 439 -5.89 -24.50 -7.65
N PHE A 440 -5.31 -24.17 -6.49
CA PHE A 440 -6.05 -23.61 -5.36
C PHE A 440 -6.52 -22.18 -5.67
N ALA A 441 -5.61 -21.33 -6.18
CA ALA A 441 -5.92 -19.95 -6.57
C ALA A 441 -7.04 -19.85 -7.62
N VAL A 442 -7.12 -20.79 -8.58
CA VAL A 442 -8.22 -20.85 -9.55
C VAL A 442 -9.56 -21.15 -8.88
N LYS A 443 -9.58 -22.12 -7.95
CA LYS A 443 -10.80 -22.47 -7.20
C LYS A 443 -11.26 -21.35 -6.28
N ASP A 444 -10.31 -20.73 -5.57
CA ASP A 444 -10.61 -19.59 -4.71
C ASP A 444 -11.08 -18.39 -5.56
N GLY A 445 -10.36 -18.04 -6.62
CA GLY A 445 -10.76 -16.99 -7.56
C GLY A 445 -12.19 -17.15 -8.10
N ALA A 446 -12.64 -18.38 -8.38
CA ALA A 446 -14.02 -18.66 -8.77
C ALA A 446 -15.04 -18.37 -7.65
N LYS A 447 -14.73 -18.74 -6.40
CA LYS A 447 -15.57 -18.39 -5.23
C LYS A 447 -15.62 -16.88 -5.04
N GLN A 448 -14.48 -16.20 -5.16
CA GLN A 448 -14.37 -14.76 -4.98
C GLN A 448 -15.09 -14.00 -6.11
N ALA A 449 -15.06 -14.49 -7.34
CA ALA A 449 -15.86 -13.95 -8.44
C ALA A 449 -17.37 -14.04 -8.14
N GLN A 450 -17.83 -15.17 -7.61
CA GLN A 450 -19.23 -15.33 -7.23
C GLN A 450 -19.66 -14.34 -6.14
N LYS A 451 -18.79 -14.08 -5.14
CA LYS A 451 -19.07 -13.10 -4.08
C LYS A 451 -19.25 -11.69 -4.63
N ILE A 452 -18.43 -11.26 -5.59
CA ILE A 452 -18.60 -9.95 -6.23
C ILE A 452 -19.93 -9.88 -6.99
N LEU A 453 -20.22 -10.89 -7.81
CA LEU A 453 -21.46 -10.92 -8.60
C LEU A 453 -22.68 -10.88 -7.68
N GLN A 454 -22.67 -11.66 -6.60
CA GLN A 454 -23.75 -11.65 -5.62
C GLN A 454 -23.89 -10.28 -4.96
N ARG A 455 -22.80 -9.67 -4.51
CA ARG A 455 -22.83 -8.32 -3.91
C ARG A 455 -23.43 -7.30 -4.87
N HIS A 456 -23.04 -7.33 -6.15
CA HIS A 456 -23.59 -6.41 -7.14
C HIS A 456 -25.07 -6.67 -7.43
N ILE A 457 -25.51 -7.94 -7.48
CA ILE A 457 -26.93 -8.29 -7.63
C ILE A 457 -27.74 -7.79 -6.42
N ASP A 458 -27.20 -7.91 -5.22
CA ASP A 458 -27.88 -7.47 -4.00
C ASP A 458 -28.07 -5.95 -4.00
N ASP A 459 -27.06 -5.19 -4.46
CA ASP A 459 -27.08 -3.73 -4.51
C ASP A 459 -27.86 -3.17 -5.72
N ALA A 460 -27.60 -3.67 -6.93
CA ALA A 460 -28.09 -3.12 -8.20
C ALA A 460 -29.28 -3.90 -8.81
N LYS A 461 -29.65 -5.05 -8.22
CA LYS A 461 -30.73 -5.94 -8.71
C LYS A 461 -30.53 -6.47 -10.13
N ALA A 462 -29.30 -6.45 -10.64
CA ALA A 462 -28.93 -6.97 -11.94
C ALA A 462 -27.51 -7.58 -11.93
N LEU A 463 -27.25 -8.46 -12.88
CA LEU A 463 -25.90 -8.97 -13.14
C LEU A 463 -25.11 -7.91 -13.91
N PRO A 464 -23.85 -7.62 -13.57
CA PRO A 464 -23.07 -6.62 -14.32
C PRO A 464 -22.71 -7.18 -15.70
N GLU A 465 -22.85 -6.37 -16.75
CA GLU A 465 -22.42 -6.80 -18.09
C GLU A 465 -20.89 -6.68 -18.26
N SER A 466 -20.29 -5.67 -17.62
CA SER A 466 -18.84 -5.43 -17.66
C SER A 466 -18.30 -4.97 -16.30
N ILE A 467 -17.11 -5.44 -15.94
CA ILE A 467 -16.40 -5.10 -14.69
C ILE A 467 -15.02 -4.55 -15.00
N ALA A 468 -14.67 -3.39 -14.43
CA ALA A 468 -13.30 -2.89 -14.40
C ALA A 468 -12.54 -3.52 -13.22
N LEU A 469 -11.55 -4.38 -13.51
CA LEU A 469 -10.79 -5.16 -12.54
C LEU A 469 -9.33 -4.70 -12.51
N VAL A 470 -8.84 -4.30 -11.34
CA VAL A 470 -7.43 -3.92 -11.14
C VAL A 470 -6.63 -5.13 -10.67
N LEU A 471 -5.52 -5.44 -11.35
CA LEU A 471 -4.59 -6.50 -10.96
C LEU A 471 -3.20 -5.95 -10.61
N TRP A 472 -2.70 -6.32 -9.44
CA TRP A 472 -1.37 -5.98 -8.95
C TRP A 472 -0.43 -7.18 -9.01
N GLY A 473 0.87 -6.90 -9.08
CA GLY A 473 1.89 -7.95 -9.01
C GLY A 473 1.95 -8.56 -7.61
N SER A 474 1.86 -7.73 -6.56
CA SER A 474 2.09 -8.14 -5.18
C SER A 474 1.03 -9.10 -4.65
N ASP A 475 -0.25 -8.76 -4.79
CA ASP A 475 -1.37 -9.58 -4.32
C ASP A 475 -1.44 -10.94 -5.04
N ASN A 476 -1.18 -10.97 -6.35
CA ASN A 476 -1.11 -12.21 -7.14
C ASN A 476 0.09 -13.07 -6.77
N LEU A 477 1.23 -12.49 -6.37
CA LEU A 477 2.34 -13.28 -5.81
C LEU A 477 1.93 -13.84 -4.45
N LYS A 478 1.34 -13.02 -3.56
CA LYS A 478 0.90 -13.46 -2.22
C LYS A 478 -0.20 -14.55 -2.25
N SER A 479 -1.04 -14.57 -3.28
CA SER A 479 -2.19 -15.47 -3.43
C SER A 479 -1.97 -16.61 -4.44
N GLU A 480 -0.77 -16.73 -5.01
CA GLU A 480 -0.47 -17.65 -6.11
C GLU A 480 -1.36 -17.47 -7.35
N GLY A 481 -1.86 -16.25 -7.58
CA GLY A 481 -2.68 -15.87 -8.73
C GLY A 481 -4.18 -15.92 -8.49
N GLY A 482 -4.66 -15.72 -7.25
CA GLY A 482 -6.08 -15.73 -6.91
C GLY A 482 -6.90 -14.73 -7.73
N GLN A 483 -6.37 -13.52 -7.93
CA GLN A 483 -7.03 -12.46 -8.70
C GLN A 483 -7.02 -12.74 -10.22
N ILE A 484 -5.95 -13.36 -10.74
CA ILE A 484 -5.97 -13.91 -12.11
C ILE A 484 -7.06 -14.99 -12.23
N GLY A 485 -7.17 -15.88 -11.25
CA GLY A 485 -8.23 -16.88 -11.18
C GLY A 485 -9.64 -16.26 -11.17
N GLN A 486 -9.80 -15.15 -10.45
CA GLN A 486 -11.04 -14.37 -10.40
C GLN A 486 -11.40 -13.75 -11.75
N ALA A 487 -10.44 -13.13 -12.45
CA ALA A 487 -10.63 -12.59 -13.79
C ALA A 487 -11.04 -13.69 -14.79
N LEU A 488 -10.35 -14.84 -14.75
CA LEU A 488 -10.67 -15.99 -15.59
C LEU A 488 -12.06 -16.54 -15.30
N ALA A 489 -12.43 -16.66 -14.02
CA ALA A 489 -13.74 -17.12 -13.62
C ALA A 489 -14.84 -16.21 -14.18
N LEU A 490 -14.71 -14.88 -14.08
CA LEU A 490 -15.68 -13.92 -14.63
C LEU A 490 -15.89 -14.09 -16.15
N LEU A 491 -14.79 -14.22 -16.91
CA LEU A 491 -14.79 -14.51 -18.35
C LEU A 491 -15.31 -15.92 -18.70
N GLY A 492 -15.39 -16.82 -17.72
CA GLY A 492 -15.76 -18.22 -17.91
C GLY A 492 -14.64 -19.04 -18.55
N ALA A 493 -13.40 -18.82 -18.13
CA ALA A 493 -12.20 -19.47 -18.64
C ALA A 493 -11.39 -20.14 -17.53
N LEU A 494 -10.48 -21.04 -17.92
CA LEU A 494 -9.52 -21.72 -17.07
C LEU A 494 -8.10 -21.59 -17.66
N PRO A 495 -7.05 -21.60 -16.82
CA PRO A 495 -5.68 -21.71 -17.33
C PRO A 495 -5.46 -23.10 -17.95
N ARG A 496 -4.78 -23.13 -19.09
CA ARG A 496 -4.34 -24.32 -19.81
C ARG A 496 -2.86 -24.52 -19.57
N PHE A 497 -2.47 -25.72 -19.16
CA PHE A 497 -1.08 -26.12 -18.96
C PHE A 497 -0.65 -27.13 -20.03
N ASP A 498 0.62 -27.10 -20.41
CA ASP A 498 1.20 -28.10 -21.31
C ASP A 498 1.48 -29.44 -20.58
N GLY A 499 1.97 -30.45 -21.32
CA GLY A 499 2.29 -31.77 -20.76
C GLY A 499 3.39 -31.77 -19.70
N TYR A 500 4.14 -30.67 -19.54
CA TYR A 500 5.15 -30.47 -18.50
C TYR A 500 4.63 -29.64 -17.32
N GLY A 501 3.35 -29.26 -17.32
CA GLY A 501 2.73 -28.45 -16.28
C GLY A 501 3.10 -26.97 -16.36
N ARG A 502 3.54 -26.48 -17.53
CA ARG A 502 3.81 -25.05 -17.75
C ARG A 502 2.60 -24.34 -18.32
N LEU A 503 2.31 -23.14 -17.82
CA LEU A 503 1.23 -22.31 -18.34
C LEU A 503 1.38 -22.09 -19.86
N ALA A 504 0.33 -22.43 -20.60
CA ALA A 504 0.33 -22.49 -22.06
C ALA A 504 -0.88 -21.79 -22.71
N GLY A 505 -1.70 -21.08 -21.94
CA GLY A 505 -2.81 -20.28 -22.46
C GLY A 505 -4.11 -20.47 -21.69
N ALA A 506 -5.24 -20.14 -22.31
CA ALA A 506 -6.58 -20.27 -21.72
C ALA A 506 -7.46 -21.31 -22.43
N THR A 507 -8.45 -21.86 -21.73
CA THR A 507 -9.55 -22.66 -22.31
C THR A 507 -10.88 -22.14 -21.75
N LEU A 508 -11.94 -22.11 -22.57
CA LEU A 508 -13.26 -21.71 -22.08
C LEU A 508 -13.97 -22.86 -21.37
N ILE A 509 -14.67 -22.51 -20.28
CA ILE A 509 -15.67 -23.35 -19.64
C ILE A 509 -16.95 -23.28 -20.48
N PRO A 510 -17.59 -24.40 -20.86
CA PRO A 510 -18.87 -24.39 -21.57
C PRO A 510 -19.95 -23.65 -20.77
N LEU A 511 -20.84 -22.90 -21.44
CA LEU A 511 -21.90 -22.13 -20.75
C LEU A 511 -22.79 -22.99 -19.84
N ALA A 512 -23.07 -24.24 -20.24
CA ALA A 512 -23.86 -25.18 -19.44
C ALA A 512 -23.19 -25.54 -18.10
N GLU A 513 -21.86 -25.55 -18.05
CA GLU A 513 -21.08 -25.74 -16.82
C GLU A 513 -20.89 -24.43 -16.05
N LEU A 514 -20.72 -23.31 -16.77
CA LEU A 514 -20.56 -21.98 -16.18
C LEU A 514 -21.84 -21.53 -15.43
N GLY A 515 -23.02 -21.93 -15.89
CA GLY A 515 -24.30 -21.69 -15.22
C GLY A 515 -24.80 -20.24 -15.23
N ARG A 516 -24.11 -19.34 -15.94
CA ARG A 516 -24.43 -17.91 -16.09
C ARG A 516 -23.82 -17.33 -17.37
N PRO A 517 -24.20 -16.10 -17.77
CA PRO A 517 -23.49 -15.39 -18.82
C PRO A 517 -22.00 -15.18 -18.52
N ARG A 518 -21.19 -15.11 -19.58
CA ARG A 518 -19.81 -14.60 -19.48
C ARG A 518 -19.85 -13.10 -19.25
N ILE A 519 -19.14 -12.65 -18.21
CA ILE A 519 -19.05 -11.24 -17.84
C ILE A 519 -17.89 -10.63 -18.62
N ASP A 520 -18.09 -9.44 -19.19
CA ASP A 520 -16.98 -8.70 -19.79
C ASP A 520 -16.08 -8.13 -18.69
N VAL A 521 -14.76 -8.15 -18.89
CA VAL A 521 -13.81 -7.74 -17.85
C VAL A 521 -12.76 -6.85 -18.45
N VAL A 522 -12.73 -5.59 -18.03
CA VAL A 522 -11.67 -4.63 -18.36
C VAL A 522 -10.58 -4.77 -17.31
N ILE A 523 -9.49 -5.44 -17.68
CA ILE A 523 -8.40 -5.77 -16.78
C ILE A 523 -7.34 -4.68 -16.89
N THR A 524 -7.10 -3.93 -15.82
CA THR A 524 -6.02 -2.94 -15.75
C THR A 524 -4.87 -3.45 -14.89
N LEU A 525 -3.66 -3.40 -15.44
CA LEU A 525 -2.45 -3.95 -14.85
C LEU A 525 -1.56 -2.85 -14.29
N SER A 526 -0.90 -3.14 -13.17
CA SER A 526 0.25 -2.33 -12.73
C SER A 526 1.47 -2.56 -13.64
N GLY A 527 2.38 -1.57 -13.73
CA GLY A 527 3.63 -1.75 -14.48
C GLY A 527 4.52 -2.86 -13.90
N ILE A 528 4.41 -3.11 -12.59
CA ILE A 528 5.08 -4.22 -11.90
C ILE A 528 4.51 -5.56 -12.38
N PHE A 529 3.18 -5.68 -12.48
CA PHE A 529 2.54 -6.89 -13.03
C PHE A 529 3.05 -7.19 -14.44
N ARG A 530 3.12 -6.17 -15.30
CA ARG A 530 3.64 -6.30 -16.67
C ARG A 530 5.02 -6.93 -16.70
N ASP A 531 5.93 -6.42 -15.89
CA ASP A 531 7.34 -6.84 -15.88
C ASP A 531 7.54 -8.22 -15.24
N LEU A 532 6.68 -8.61 -14.29
CA LEU A 532 6.82 -9.87 -13.55
C LEU A 532 6.07 -11.04 -14.18
N MET A 533 4.91 -10.80 -14.82
CA MET A 533 3.95 -11.83 -15.21
C MET A 533 3.52 -11.76 -16.70
N PRO A 534 4.47 -11.70 -17.66
CA PRO A 534 4.12 -11.58 -19.09
C PRO A 534 3.35 -12.79 -19.64
N LEU A 535 3.48 -13.98 -19.02
CA LEU A 535 2.71 -15.17 -19.41
C LEU A 535 1.24 -15.03 -19.01
N GLN A 536 0.97 -14.48 -17.84
CA GLN A 536 -0.37 -14.26 -17.30
C GLN A 536 -1.11 -13.16 -18.09
N ILE A 537 -0.39 -12.14 -18.58
CA ILE A 537 -0.96 -11.15 -19.51
C ILE A 537 -1.50 -11.84 -20.77
N LYS A 538 -0.70 -12.72 -21.36
CA LYS A 538 -1.10 -13.47 -22.57
C LYS A 538 -2.27 -14.42 -22.29
N LEU A 539 -2.27 -15.08 -21.13
CA LEU A 539 -3.38 -15.92 -20.67
C LEU A 539 -4.70 -15.13 -20.61
N LEU A 540 -4.69 -13.96 -19.98
CA LEU A 540 -5.88 -13.12 -19.84
C LEU A 540 -6.35 -12.56 -21.19
N ALA A 541 -5.41 -12.13 -22.04
CA ALA A 541 -5.72 -11.66 -23.38
C ALA A 541 -6.28 -12.78 -24.29
N GLU A 542 -5.74 -14.01 -24.18
CA GLU A 542 -6.27 -15.18 -24.90
C GLU A 542 -7.67 -15.54 -24.39
N ALA A 543 -7.91 -15.51 -23.07
CA ALA A 543 -9.22 -15.78 -22.49
C ALA A 543 -10.29 -14.79 -23.01
N ALA A 544 -9.99 -13.49 -23.01
CA ALA A 544 -10.88 -12.46 -23.55
C ALA A 544 -11.16 -12.66 -25.05
N TYR A 545 -10.12 -12.94 -25.84
CA TYR A 545 -10.28 -13.21 -27.27
C TYR A 545 -11.14 -14.46 -27.53
N LEU A 546 -10.89 -15.56 -26.82
CA LEU A 546 -11.68 -16.79 -26.96
C LEU A 546 -13.14 -16.54 -26.62
N ALA A 547 -13.42 -15.82 -25.53
CA ALA A 547 -14.79 -15.48 -25.13
C ALA A 547 -15.48 -14.61 -26.20
N ALA A 548 -14.80 -13.60 -26.76
CA ALA A 548 -15.35 -12.79 -27.84
C ALA A 548 -15.64 -13.60 -29.13
N ALA A 549 -14.76 -14.54 -29.47
CA ALA A 549 -14.84 -15.35 -30.68
C ALA A 549 -15.81 -16.54 -30.59
N ALA A 550 -16.20 -16.95 -29.38
CA ALA A 550 -17.10 -18.08 -29.17
C ALA A 550 -18.44 -17.90 -29.90
N ASP A 551 -18.95 -18.96 -30.51
CA ASP A 551 -20.27 -18.96 -31.17
C ASP A 551 -21.38 -19.15 -30.13
N GLU A 552 -21.61 -18.10 -29.33
CA GLU A 552 -22.55 -18.07 -28.23
C GLU A 552 -23.54 -16.89 -28.40
N PRO A 553 -24.79 -17.01 -27.90
CA PRO A 553 -25.73 -15.88 -27.90
C PRO A 553 -25.20 -14.69 -27.10
N ILE A 554 -25.39 -13.47 -27.62
CA ILE A 554 -24.90 -12.22 -26.97
C ILE A 554 -25.48 -11.99 -25.58
N GLU A 555 -26.69 -12.50 -25.29
CA GLU A 555 -27.34 -12.43 -23.97
C GLU A 555 -26.71 -13.39 -22.93
N GLN A 556 -25.86 -14.31 -23.38
CA GLN A 556 -25.12 -15.25 -22.53
C GLN A 556 -23.60 -14.99 -22.58
N ASN A 557 -23.17 -14.00 -23.35
CA ASN A 557 -21.77 -13.68 -23.54
C ASN A 557 -21.60 -12.18 -23.80
N PHE A 558 -21.43 -11.43 -22.70
CA PHE A 558 -21.28 -9.98 -22.77
C PHE A 558 -19.95 -9.55 -23.40
N VAL A 559 -18.90 -10.38 -23.27
CA VAL A 559 -17.62 -10.16 -23.97
C VAL A 559 -17.83 -10.08 -25.48
N ARG A 560 -18.58 -11.05 -26.04
CA ARG A 560 -18.93 -11.09 -27.46
C ARG A 560 -19.88 -9.97 -27.84
N LYS A 561 -20.91 -9.71 -27.04
CA LYS A 561 -21.87 -8.61 -27.24
C LYS A 561 -21.13 -7.29 -27.48
N HIS A 562 -20.25 -6.92 -26.54
CA HIS A 562 -19.47 -5.68 -26.62
C HIS A 562 -18.43 -5.71 -27.74
N ALA A 563 -17.68 -6.80 -27.90
CA ALA A 563 -16.67 -6.89 -28.96
C ALA A 563 -17.28 -6.70 -30.37
N LEU A 564 -18.45 -7.27 -30.65
CA LEU A 564 -19.15 -7.05 -31.93
C LEU A 564 -19.60 -5.59 -32.11
N ALA A 565 -20.06 -4.94 -31.03
CA ALA A 565 -20.43 -3.53 -31.05
C ALA A 565 -19.21 -2.64 -31.34
N TYR A 566 -18.09 -2.85 -30.64
CA TYR A 566 -16.84 -2.10 -30.86
C TYR A 566 -16.26 -2.34 -32.25
N MET A 567 -16.35 -3.56 -32.78
CA MET A 567 -15.93 -3.88 -34.13
C MET A 567 -16.70 -3.05 -35.18
N ASN A 568 -18.00 -2.89 -34.98
CA ASN A 568 -18.86 -2.06 -35.84
C ASN A 568 -18.59 -0.55 -35.65
N GLU A 569 -18.39 -0.09 -34.41
CA GLU A 569 -18.12 1.32 -34.10
C GLU A 569 -16.77 1.79 -34.66
N HIS A 570 -15.72 1.00 -34.48
CA HIS A 570 -14.34 1.38 -34.81
C HIS A 570 -13.86 0.86 -36.17
N GLY A 571 -14.64 0.01 -36.84
CA GLY A 571 -14.26 -0.58 -38.14
C GLY A 571 -12.98 -1.43 -38.08
N CYS A 572 -12.74 -2.11 -36.96
CA CYS A 572 -11.55 -2.92 -36.71
C CYS A 572 -11.83 -4.43 -36.84
N ASP A 573 -10.82 -5.27 -36.63
CA ASP A 573 -11.00 -6.72 -36.56
C ASP A 573 -11.43 -7.18 -35.15
N LEU A 574 -11.90 -8.43 -35.06
CA LEU A 574 -12.34 -9.00 -33.78
C LEU A 574 -11.20 -9.06 -32.74
N GLU A 575 -9.96 -9.30 -33.17
CA GLU A 575 -8.82 -9.36 -32.25
C GLU A 575 -8.56 -8.00 -31.60
N THR A 576 -8.69 -6.91 -32.35
CA THR A 576 -8.61 -5.54 -31.82
C THR A 576 -9.83 -5.22 -30.95
N ALA A 577 -11.05 -5.53 -31.39
CA ALA A 577 -12.27 -5.25 -30.63
C ALA A 577 -12.37 -6.03 -29.31
N ALA A 578 -11.71 -7.19 -29.22
CA ALA A 578 -11.65 -8.03 -28.03
C ALA A 578 -10.54 -7.64 -27.03
N LEU A 579 -9.81 -6.54 -27.26
CA LEU A 579 -8.80 -6.07 -26.32
C LEU A 579 -9.43 -5.66 -24.98
N ARG A 580 -8.99 -6.32 -23.91
CA ARG A 580 -9.50 -6.13 -22.54
C ARG A 580 -8.43 -5.98 -21.47
N VAL A 581 -7.17 -6.27 -21.81
CA VAL A 581 -6.05 -6.16 -20.87
C VAL A 581 -5.30 -4.87 -21.17
N TYR A 582 -5.23 -3.97 -20.21
CA TYR A 582 -4.66 -2.62 -20.33
C TYR A 582 -3.57 -2.39 -19.27
N GLY A 583 -2.67 -1.46 -19.52
CA GLY A 583 -1.61 -1.10 -18.58
C GLY A 583 -0.73 0.03 -19.10
N ASN A 584 0.46 0.14 -18.53
CA ASN A 584 1.44 1.17 -18.90
C ASN A 584 2.25 0.78 -20.15
N ALA A 585 2.79 1.78 -20.86
CA ALA A 585 3.83 1.58 -21.88
C ALA A 585 5.10 0.95 -21.28
N ASP A 586 5.88 0.25 -22.10
CA ASP A 586 7.14 -0.36 -21.69
C ASP A 586 8.05 0.65 -20.96
N GLY A 587 8.59 0.25 -19.81
CA GLY A 587 9.49 1.07 -19.01
C GLY A 587 8.83 2.21 -18.22
N THR A 588 7.49 2.28 -18.21
CA THR A 588 6.73 3.24 -17.40
C THR A 588 5.86 2.53 -16.36
N TYR A 589 5.59 3.23 -15.25
CA TYR A 589 4.87 2.72 -14.07
C TYR A 589 3.88 3.79 -13.56
N GLY A 590 2.82 3.36 -12.86
CA GLY A 590 1.83 4.26 -12.26
C GLY A 590 0.90 4.96 -13.26
N ALA A 591 -0.28 5.38 -12.79
CA ALA A 591 -1.19 6.25 -13.55
C ALA A 591 -0.90 7.74 -13.34
N ASN A 592 -0.03 8.09 -12.39
CA ASN A 592 0.35 9.46 -12.00
C ASN A 592 -0.81 10.30 -11.46
N VAL A 593 -1.94 9.68 -11.15
CA VAL A 593 -3.05 10.33 -10.46
C VAL A 593 -2.65 10.64 -9.03
N ASN A 594 -1.87 9.76 -8.40
CA ASN A 594 -1.23 10.02 -7.10
C ASN A 594 -0.37 11.29 -7.10
N HIS A 595 0.45 11.50 -8.13
CA HIS A 595 1.31 12.68 -8.21
C HIS A 595 0.52 13.98 -8.38
N LEU A 596 -0.58 13.97 -9.14
CA LEU A 596 -1.46 15.14 -9.24
C LEU A 596 -2.07 15.46 -7.87
N VAL A 597 -2.61 14.44 -7.19
CA VAL A 597 -3.19 14.55 -5.84
C VAL A 597 -2.19 15.08 -4.84
N GLU A 598 -0.99 14.49 -4.81
CA GLU A 598 0.05 14.87 -3.87
C GLU A 598 0.58 16.29 -4.10
N HIS A 599 0.67 16.77 -5.34
CA HIS A 599 1.17 18.11 -5.58
C HIS A 599 0.08 19.18 -5.66
N SER A 600 -1.19 18.80 -5.44
CA SER A 600 -2.34 19.73 -5.61
C SER A 600 -2.44 20.33 -7.01
N VAL A 601 -1.93 19.63 -8.04
CA VAL A 601 -1.85 20.14 -9.42
C VAL A 601 -2.97 19.53 -10.27
N TRP A 602 -4.19 19.99 -10.04
CA TRP A 602 -5.33 19.82 -10.95
C TRP A 602 -6.39 20.84 -10.61
N ASP A 603 -6.95 21.47 -11.64
CA ASP A 603 -8.04 22.44 -11.49
C ASP A 603 -9.37 21.79 -11.86
N GLU A 604 -9.39 21.03 -12.97
CA GLU A 604 -10.57 20.32 -13.44
C GLU A 604 -10.53 18.83 -13.10
N ASP A 605 -11.68 18.31 -12.67
CA ASP A 605 -11.87 16.88 -12.35
C ASP A 605 -11.49 15.93 -13.50
N ASP A 606 -11.62 16.39 -14.74
CA ASP A 606 -11.35 15.62 -15.96
C ASP A 606 -9.85 15.39 -16.21
N GLU A 607 -8.97 16.18 -15.60
CA GLU A 607 -7.52 16.04 -15.75
C GLU A 607 -7.02 14.71 -15.16
N LEU A 608 -7.61 14.26 -14.04
CA LEU A 608 -7.27 12.97 -13.43
C LEU A 608 -7.62 11.81 -14.36
N ALA A 609 -8.79 11.88 -15.01
CA ALA A 609 -9.24 10.89 -15.97
C ALA A 609 -8.36 10.86 -17.24
N GLU A 610 -8.00 12.02 -17.80
CA GLU A 610 -7.08 12.08 -18.95
C GLU A 610 -5.71 11.50 -18.61
N THR A 611 -5.18 11.87 -17.45
CA THR A 611 -3.86 11.42 -17.00
C THR A 611 -3.83 9.91 -16.89
N TYR A 612 -4.88 9.33 -16.30
CA TYR A 612 -5.07 7.88 -16.26
C TYR A 612 -5.12 7.28 -17.67
N MET A 613 -6.03 7.74 -18.53
CA MET A 613 -6.22 7.18 -19.88
C MET A 613 -4.95 7.26 -20.73
N ARG A 614 -4.20 8.36 -20.64
CA ARG A 614 -2.95 8.56 -21.37
C ARG A 614 -1.87 7.57 -20.95
N ARG A 615 -1.78 7.26 -19.66
CA ARG A 615 -0.74 6.39 -19.10
C ARG A 615 -1.11 4.92 -19.09
N LYS A 616 -2.39 4.60 -18.94
CA LYS A 616 -2.94 3.23 -18.85
C LYS A 616 -3.62 2.75 -20.13
N GLY A 617 -3.67 3.57 -21.18
CA GLY A 617 -4.30 3.27 -22.47
C GLY A 617 -3.58 2.28 -23.38
N PHE A 618 -2.61 1.51 -22.87
CA PHE A 618 -1.85 0.54 -23.65
C PHE A 618 -2.46 -0.85 -23.50
N ALA A 619 -3.07 -1.35 -24.56
CA ALA A 619 -3.73 -2.64 -24.62
C ALA A 619 -2.75 -3.78 -24.94
N TYR A 620 -3.01 -4.97 -24.39
CA TYR A 620 -2.26 -6.20 -24.62
C TYR A 620 -3.15 -7.23 -25.32
N GLY A 621 -2.70 -7.69 -26.50
CA GLY A 621 -3.31 -8.83 -27.20
C GLY A 621 -2.56 -10.14 -26.93
N LYS A 622 -2.88 -11.20 -27.68
CA LYS A 622 -2.23 -12.53 -27.58
C LYS A 622 -0.71 -12.49 -27.79
N SER A 623 -0.21 -11.48 -28.50
CA SER A 623 1.23 -11.26 -28.69
C SER A 623 1.95 -10.85 -27.39
N GLY A 624 1.22 -10.26 -26.44
CA GLY A 624 1.73 -9.68 -25.19
C GLY A 624 2.47 -8.35 -25.37
N LYS A 625 2.45 -7.73 -26.55
CA LYS A 625 3.05 -6.41 -26.79
C LYS A 625 2.03 -5.30 -26.50
N PRO A 626 2.40 -4.25 -25.74
CA PRO A 626 1.51 -3.13 -25.50
C PRO A 626 1.33 -2.27 -26.76
N VAL A 627 0.08 -1.92 -27.08
CA VAL A 627 -0.27 -0.98 -28.15
C VAL A 627 -1.23 0.07 -27.60
N CYS A 628 -0.91 1.35 -27.80
CA CYS A 628 -1.79 2.44 -27.38
C CYS A 628 -3.11 2.38 -28.17
N ASN A 629 -4.25 2.33 -27.47
CA ASN A 629 -5.57 2.31 -28.10
C ASN A 629 -6.63 3.03 -27.23
N ASN A 630 -6.47 4.34 -27.06
CA ASN A 630 -7.36 5.15 -26.25
C ASN A 630 -8.79 5.24 -26.79
N ALA A 631 -8.96 5.16 -28.13
CA ALA A 631 -10.28 5.22 -28.76
C ALA A 631 -11.14 4.00 -28.36
N LEU A 632 -10.57 2.80 -28.47
CA LEU A 632 -11.25 1.58 -28.01
C LEU A 632 -11.44 1.58 -26.49
N LEU A 633 -10.42 2.00 -25.72
CA LEU A 633 -10.53 2.07 -24.27
C LEU A 633 -11.72 2.93 -23.85
N LYS A 634 -11.98 4.06 -24.52
CA LYS A 634 -13.13 4.91 -24.23
C LYS A 634 -14.46 4.17 -24.37
N SER A 635 -14.68 3.42 -25.46
CA SER A 635 -15.89 2.62 -25.63
C SER A 635 -15.97 1.49 -24.60
N VAL A 636 -14.85 0.82 -24.33
CA VAL A 636 -14.74 -0.24 -23.32
C VAL A 636 -15.10 0.25 -21.92
N LEU A 637 -14.67 1.45 -21.54
CA LEU A 637 -14.99 2.06 -20.25
C LEU A 637 -16.45 2.51 -20.15
N ALA A 638 -17.09 2.86 -21.27
CA ALA A 638 -18.49 3.31 -21.28
C ALA A 638 -19.47 2.17 -20.89
N ASP A 639 -19.13 0.92 -21.19
CA ASP A 639 -19.95 -0.25 -20.86
C ASP A 639 -19.71 -0.80 -19.43
N VAL A 640 -18.73 -0.26 -18.70
CA VAL A 640 -18.40 -0.72 -17.33
C VAL A 640 -19.57 -0.46 -16.36
N SER A 641 -20.01 -1.52 -15.68
CA SER A 641 -21.09 -1.48 -14.69
C SER A 641 -20.58 -1.25 -13.26
N MET A 642 -19.35 -1.68 -12.97
CA MET A 642 -18.71 -1.52 -11.67
C MET A 642 -17.19 -1.62 -11.77
N SER A 643 -16.49 -1.06 -10.78
CA SER A 643 -15.02 -1.19 -10.64
C SER A 643 -14.65 -1.92 -9.37
N TYR A 644 -13.59 -2.73 -9.41
CA TYR A 644 -13.19 -3.59 -8.31
C TYR A 644 -11.67 -3.73 -8.20
N GLN A 645 -11.20 -3.79 -6.95
CA GLN A 645 -9.82 -4.17 -6.61
C GLN A 645 -9.78 -4.99 -5.32
N ASN A 646 -8.86 -5.94 -5.23
CA ASN A 646 -8.58 -6.69 -4.01
C ASN A 646 -7.64 -5.92 -3.07
N LEU A 647 -7.81 -6.09 -1.76
CA LEU A 647 -6.78 -5.72 -0.80
C LEU A 647 -5.57 -6.65 -0.94
N GLU A 648 -4.39 -6.04 -0.95
CA GLU A 648 -3.12 -6.73 -1.10
C GLU A 648 -2.75 -7.54 0.14
N SER A 649 -2.82 -6.91 1.31
CA SER A 649 -2.61 -7.53 2.61
C SER A 649 -3.28 -6.72 3.70
N MET A 650 -3.27 -7.26 4.91
CA MET A 650 -3.91 -6.64 6.05
C MET A 650 -3.17 -5.38 6.54
N GLU A 651 -1.84 -5.32 6.35
CA GLU A 651 -1.07 -4.14 6.71
C GLU A 651 -1.29 -3.00 5.71
N LEU A 652 -1.52 -3.32 4.43
CA LEU A 652 -1.65 -2.35 3.34
C LEU A 652 -3.11 -2.19 2.90
N GLY A 653 -3.83 -1.31 3.60
CA GLY A 653 -5.21 -0.93 3.25
C GLY A 653 -5.32 0.12 2.15
N VAL A 654 -6.57 0.41 1.76
CA VAL A 654 -6.88 1.40 0.72
C VAL A 654 -6.47 2.82 1.10
N THR A 655 -6.34 3.11 2.41
CA THR A 655 -5.84 4.40 2.92
C THR A 655 -4.34 4.39 3.23
N THR A 656 -3.68 3.24 3.20
CA THR A 656 -2.25 3.12 3.57
C THR A 656 -1.32 3.53 2.44
N ILE A 657 -1.63 3.14 1.20
CA ILE A 657 -0.81 3.43 0.01
C ILE A 657 -1.62 4.15 -1.07
N ASP A 658 -0.96 5.01 -1.83
CA ASP A 658 -1.54 5.84 -2.87
C ASP A 658 -1.94 5.06 -4.14
N ASN A 659 -1.29 3.92 -4.35
CA ASN A 659 -1.47 3.03 -5.48
C ASN A 659 -2.92 2.61 -5.73
N TYR A 660 -3.74 2.47 -4.67
CA TYR A 660 -5.14 2.10 -4.83
C TYR A 660 -5.95 3.21 -5.50
N PHE A 661 -5.88 4.45 -5.01
CA PHE A 661 -6.63 5.53 -5.64
C PHE A 661 -5.99 5.95 -6.99
N ASP A 662 -4.66 5.78 -7.15
CA ASP A 662 -3.99 5.99 -8.44
C ASP A 662 -4.60 5.12 -9.54
N THR A 663 -4.84 3.84 -9.23
CA THR A 663 -5.31 2.87 -10.24
C THR A 663 -6.82 2.63 -10.20
N LEU A 664 -7.39 2.19 -9.07
CA LEU A 664 -8.84 1.95 -8.94
C LEU A 664 -9.62 3.28 -8.95
N GLY A 665 -9.14 4.29 -8.23
CA GLY A 665 -9.73 5.63 -8.30
C GLY A 665 -9.61 6.20 -9.72
N GLY A 666 -8.41 6.14 -10.30
CA GLY A 666 -8.15 6.62 -11.67
C GLY A 666 -9.05 5.97 -12.73
N ILE A 667 -9.21 4.63 -12.73
CA ILE A 667 -10.11 3.96 -13.68
C ILE A 667 -11.57 4.31 -13.42
N THR A 668 -11.99 4.44 -12.15
CA THR A 668 -13.35 4.85 -11.80
C THR A 668 -13.66 6.23 -12.34
N LYS A 669 -12.73 7.19 -12.21
CA LYS A 669 -12.86 8.53 -12.78
C LYS A 669 -12.94 8.49 -14.31
N ALA A 670 -12.11 7.67 -14.95
CA ALA A 670 -12.14 7.48 -16.40
C ALA A 670 -13.45 6.85 -16.89
N VAL A 671 -14.03 5.89 -16.15
CA VAL A 671 -15.37 5.33 -16.42
C VAL A 671 -16.44 6.40 -16.28
N LYS A 672 -16.46 7.13 -15.16
CA LYS A 672 -17.44 8.23 -14.93
C LYS A 672 -17.46 9.20 -16.10
N ARG A 673 -16.28 9.57 -16.61
CA ARG A 673 -16.16 10.43 -17.78
C ARG A 673 -16.65 9.77 -19.07
N ALA A 674 -16.28 8.51 -19.32
CA ALA A 674 -16.73 7.77 -20.50
C ALA A 674 -18.26 7.62 -20.56
N LYS A 675 -18.91 7.50 -19.40
CA LYS A 675 -20.38 7.43 -19.23
C LYS A 675 -21.07 8.80 -19.12
N GLY A 676 -20.39 9.90 -19.42
CA GLY A 676 -21.01 11.22 -19.41
C GLY A 676 -21.38 11.74 -18.02
N GLY A 677 -20.65 11.33 -16.98
CA GLY A 677 -20.82 11.77 -15.59
C GLY A 677 -21.56 10.78 -14.69
N GLU A 678 -22.08 9.68 -15.23
CA GLU A 678 -22.76 8.62 -14.45
C GLU A 678 -21.78 7.92 -13.51
N GLU A 679 -22.15 7.81 -12.23
CA GLU A 679 -21.34 7.12 -11.23
C GLU A 679 -21.61 5.62 -11.24
N ILE A 680 -20.56 4.85 -10.94
CA ILE A 680 -20.64 3.39 -10.84
C ILE A 680 -20.28 2.94 -9.41
N PRO A 681 -20.82 1.79 -8.96
CA PRO A 681 -20.37 1.17 -7.73
C PRO A 681 -18.88 0.83 -7.76
N VAL A 682 -18.19 1.14 -6.66
CA VAL A 682 -16.78 0.80 -6.44
C VAL A 682 -16.71 -0.21 -5.30
N TYR A 683 -16.13 -1.37 -5.57
CA TYR A 683 -16.05 -2.46 -4.61
C TYR A 683 -14.60 -2.82 -4.28
N ILE A 684 -14.37 -3.20 -3.02
CA ILE A 684 -13.10 -3.70 -2.51
C ILE A 684 -13.29 -5.14 -2.03
N GLY A 685 -12.44 -6.03 -2.51
CA GLY A 685 -12.37 -7.41 -2.05
C GLY A 685 -11.33 -7.58 -0.95
N ASP A 686 -11.78 -7.74 0.29
CA ASP A 686 -10.90 -8.08 1.40
C ASP A 686 -10.86 -9.59 1.56
N GLN A 687 -9.78 -10.21 1.08
CA GLN A 687 -9.55 -11.65 1.22
C GLN A 687 -8.51 -11.94 2.28
N THR A 688 -8.04 -10.93 3.03
CA THR A 688 -6.88 -11.04 3.90
C THR A 688 -7.10 -12.05 5.03
N GLN A 689 -8.36 -12.30 5.40
CA GLN A 689 -8.78 -13.24 6.43
C GLN A 689 -10.03 -14.05 6.02
N GLY A 690 -10.16 -15.25 6.60
CA GLY A 690 -11.35 -16.09 6.48
C GLY A 690 -11.74 -16.39 5.04
N GLU A 691 -13.05 -16.37 4.76
CA GLU A 691 -13.56 -16.62 3.41
C GLU A 691 -13.49 -15.40 2.47
N GLY A 692 -13.12 -14.23 2.99
CA GLY A 692 -13.14 -12.94 2.29
C GLY A 692 -14.51 -12.27 2.18
N VAL A 693 -14.51 -10.94 2.13
CA VAL A 693 -15.67 -10.05 2.13
C VAL A 693 -15.56 -9.06 0.97
N VAL A 694 -16.69 -8.73 0.33
CA VAL A 694 -16.78 -7.67 -0.69
C VAL A 694 -17.52 -6.48 -0.10
N ARG A 695 -16.78 -5.39 0.09
CA ARG A 695 -17.30 -4.12 0.64
C ARG A 695 -17.40 -3.08 -0.47
N THR A 696 -18.28 -2.10 -0.31
CA THR A 696 -18.18 -0.86 -1.09
C THR A 696 -16.93 -0.08 -0.66
N LEU A 697 -16.43 0.83 -1.51
CA LEU A 697 -15.32 1.70 -1.14
C LEU A 697 -15.63 2.51 0.12
N SER A 698 -16.86 3.01 0.26
CA SER A 698 -17.30 3.79 1.42
C SER A 698 -17.28 2.96 2.72
N GLU A 699 -17.75 1.71 2.66
CA GLU A 699 -17.65 0.75 3.77
C GLU A 699 -16.18 0.47 4.15
N GLN A 700 -15.31 0.24 3.16
CA GLN A 700 -13.90 -0.04 3.41
C GLN A 700 -13.15 1.17 3.99
N VAL A 701 -13.34 2.37 3.44
CA VAL A 701 -12.72 3.61 3.97
C VAL A 701 -13.20 3.87 5.40
N SER A 702 -14.49 3.63 5.68
CA SER A 702 -15.05 3.79 7.03
C SER A 702 -14.44 2.78 8.01
N LEU A 703 -14.32 1.51 7.61
CA LEU A 703 -13.68 0.46 8.40
C LEU A 703 -12.24 0.84 8.75
N GLU A 704 -11.44 1.22 7.75
CA GLU A 704 -10.03 1.57 7.97
C GLU A 704 -9.85 2.85 8.78
N THR A 705 -10.72 3.83 8.59
CA THR A 705 -10.69 5.08 9.37
C THR A 705 -10.93 4.79 10.86
N ARG A 706 -11.95 3.98 11.19
CA ARG A 706 -12.28 3.63 12.58
C ARG A 706 -11.25 2.68 13.20
N THR A 707 -10.72 1.74 12.44
CA THR A 707 -9.78 0.73 12.98
C THR A 707 -8.35 1.24 13.04
N ARG A 708 -7.96 2.22 12.20
CA ARG A 708 -6.62 2.81 12.13
C ARG A 708 -6.60 4.28 12.52
N MET A 709 -6.84 5.22 11.59
CA MET A 709 -6.56 6.65 11.78
C MET A 709 -7.19 7.24 13.04
N LEU A 710 -8.44 6.89 13.36
CA LEU A 710 -9.14 7.39 14.56
C LEU A 710 -9.01 6.49 15.77
N ASN A 711 -8.36 5.33 15.63
CA ASN A 711 -8.14 4.39 16.71
C ASN A 711 -6.91 4.79 17.53
N PRO A 712 -7.06 5.13 18.82
CA PRO A 712 -5.93 5.45 19.70
C PRO A 712 -4.86 4.36 19.74
N LYS A 713 -5.24 3.08 19.65
CA LYS A 713 -4.28 1.98 19.62
C LYS A 713 -3.33 2.07 18.42
N TRP A 714 -3.86 2.48 17.27
CA TRP A 714 -3.07 2.61 16.04
C TRP A 714 -2.25 3.91 16.04
N PHE A 715 -2.89 5.07 16.20
CA PHE A 715 -2.16 6.34 16.07
C PHE A 715 -1.16 6.55 17.21
N GLU A 716 -1.44 6.09 18.44
CA GLU A 716 -0.43 6.12 19.52
C GLU A 716 0.71 5.14 19.24
N GLY A 717 0.41 3.98 18.63
CA GLY A 717 1.41 3.03 18.15
C GLY A 717 2.36 3.70 17.14
N MET A 718 1.83 4.46 16.19
CA MET A 718 2.63 5.23 15.23
C MET A 718 3.41 6.35 15.91
N LEU A 719 2.77 7.18 16.76
CA LEU A 719 3.40 8.33 17.39
C LEU A 719 4.53 7.98 18.37
N LYS A 720 4.64 6.72 18.83
CA LYS A 720 5.82 6.22 19.56
C LYS A 720 7.10 6.30 18.72
N HIS A 721 6.99 6.23 17.39
CA HIS A 721 8.09 6.34 16.44
C HIS A 721 8.34 7.78 15.96
N GLY A 722 7.78 8.78 16.67
CA GLY A 722 8.09 10.19 16.50
C GLY A 722 7.89 10.70 15.08
N TYR A 723 8.97 11.17 14.45
CA TYR A 723 8.97 11.83 13.14
C TYR A 723 8.28 10.99 12.04
N GLU A 724 8.60 9.69 11.98
CA GLU A 724 8.04 8.79 10.97
C GLU A 724 6.60 8.38 11.29
N GLY A 725 6.25 8.35 12.58
CA GLY A 725 4.88 8.12 13.04
C GLY A 725 3.90 9.19 12.57
N VAL A 726 4.28 10.47 12.71
CA VAL A 726 3.45 11.59 12.21
C VAL A 726 3.32 11.54 10.68
N ARG A 727 4.39 11.19 9.96
CA ARG A 727 4.36 11.01 8.50
C ARG A 727 3.34 9.95 8.10
N GLN A 728 3.29 8.81 8.79
CA GLN A 728 2.28 7.78 8.48
C GLN A 728 0.85 8.33 8.61
N ILE A 729 0.57 9.13 9.63
CA ILE A 729 -0.77 9.75 9.79
C ILE A 729 -1.06 10.73 8.65
N GLU A 730 -0.09 11.57 8.26
CA GLU A 730 -0.26 12.51 7.12
C GLU A 730 -0.53 11.77 5.81
N VAL A 731 0.21 10.70 5.52
CA VAL A 731 0.04 9.90 4.28
C VAL A 731 -1.36 9.32 4.21
N HIS A 732 -1.88 8.78 5.32
CA HIS A 732 -3.24 8.25 5.38
C HIS A 732 -4.32 9.32 5.09
N ILE A 733 -4.12 10.55 5.57
CA ILE A 733 -5.02 11.68 5.29
C ILE A 733 -4.94 12.10 3.82
N THR A 734 -3.73 12.19 3.26
CA THR A 734 -3.51 12.48 1.84
C THR A 734 -4.18 11.43 0.95
N ASN A 735 -4.01 10.13 1.25
CA ASN A 735 -4.64 9.05 0.50
C ASN A 735 -6.17 9.07 0.60
N THR A 736 -6.70 9.44 1.76
CA THR A 736 -8.15 9.63 1.96
C THR A 736 -8.66 10.77 1.06
N MET A 737 -7.92 11.87 0.91
CA MET A 737 -8.25 12.93 -0.05
C MET A 737 -8.17 12.47 -1.51
N GLY A 738 -7.19 11.62 -1.84
CA GLY A 738 -7.09 10.98 -3.16
C GLY A 738 -8.33 10.17 -3.55
N TRP A 739 -8.96 9.47 -2.60
CA TRP A 739 -10.24 8.80 -2.84
C TRP A 739 -11.38 9.79 -3.13
N SER A 740 -11.47 10.91 -2.42
CA SER A 740 -12.46 11.94 -2.74
C SER A 740 -12.25 12.53 -4.13
N ALA A 741 -11.01 12.81 -4.51
CA ALA A 741 -10.69 13.36 -5.83
C ALA A 741 -11.06 12.42 -6.98
N THR A 742 -10.89 11.11 -6.77
CA THR A 742 -11.07 10.10 -7.80
C THR A 742 -12.47 9.48 -7.85
N THR A 743 -13.14 9.31 -6.70
CA THR A 743 -14.44 8.63 -6.63
C THR A 743 -15.54 9.46 -5.95
N GLY A 744 -15.18 10.39 -5.07
CA GLY A 744 -16.16 11.17 -4.28
C GLY A 744 -16.90 10.37 -3.21
N GLN A 745 -16.46 9.16 -2.86
CA GLN A 745 -17.20 8.24 -1.98
C GLN A 745 -16.76 8.27 -0.50
N VAL A 746 -15.89 9.21 -0.11
CA VAL A 746 -15.47 9.40 1.29
C VAL A 746 -16.53 10.21 2.03
N GLN A 747 -16.94 9.72 3.19
CA GLN A 747 -18.03 10.32 3.95
C GLN A 747 -17.56 11.59 4.70
N PRO A 748 -18.37 12.67 4.76
CA PRO A 748 -17.95 13.93 5.40
C PRO A 748 -17.54 13.81 6.88
N TRP A 749 -18.12 12.86 7.62
CA TRP A 749 -17.76 12.65 9.03
C TRP A 749 -16.30 12.23 9.19
N VAL A 750 -15.71 11.55 8.19
CA VAL A 750 -14.30 11.13 8.19
C VAL A 750 -13.41 12.36 8.33
N TYR A 751 -13.57 13.35 7.46
CA TYR A 751 -12.79 14.59 7.52
C TYR A 751 -13.06 15.39 8.80
N LYS A 752 -14.31 15.44 9.25
CA LYS A 752 -14.69 16.11 10.49
C LYS A 752 -13.94 15.54 11.69
N GLN A 753 -13.97 14.21 11.86
CA GLN A 753 -13.32 13.55 12.99
C GLN A 753 -11.80 13.61 12.89
N LEU A 754 -11.21 13.41 11.70
CA LEU A 754 -9.76 13.57 11.49
C LEU A 754 -9.29 14.98 11.86
N THR A 755 -10.05 16.01 11.45
CA THR A 755 -9.79 17.41 11.80
C THR A 755 -9.88 17.64 13.30
N GLN A 756 -10.92 17.12 13.96
CA GLN A 756 -11.10 17.25 15.40
C GLN A 756 -9.95 16.59 16.18
N THR A 757 -9.57 15.37 15.80
CA THR A 757 -8.55 14.58 16.51
C THR A 757 -7.15 15.16 16.32
N PHE A 758 -6.75 15.50 15.10
CA PHE A 758 -5.35 15.82 14.82
C PHE A 758 -5.04 17.32 14.75
N ILE A 759 -6.02 18.16 14.40
CA ILE A 759 -5.79 19.60 14.16
C ILE A 759 -6.41 20.45 15.27
N LEU A 760 -7.64 20.17 15.68
CA LEU A 760 -8.37 21.02 16.62
C LEU A 760 -8.10 20.70 18.09
N ASP A 761 -7.69 19.47 18.43
CA ASP A 761 -7.16 19.16 19.76
C ASP A 761 -5.79 19.85 19.95
N PRO A 762 -5.68 20.86 20.86
CA PRO A 762 -4.44 21.60 21.04
C PRO A 762 -3.28 20.72 21.55
N LYS A 763 -3.57 19.68 22.35
CA LYS A 763 -2.53 18.78 22.87
C LYS A 763 -1.99 17.89 21.77
N MET A 764 -2.88 17.35 20.93
CA MET A 764 -2.46 16.56 19.78
C MET A 764 -1.70 17.42 18.78
N ARG A 765 -2.22 18.61 18.43
CA ARG A 765 -1.56 19.55 17.51
C ARG A 765 -0.15 19.91 17.98
N GLU A 766 0.02 20.25 19.26
CA GLU A 766 1.34 20.55 19.84
C GLU A 766 2.29 19.35 19.71
N ARG A 767 1.81 18.15 20.03
CA ARG A 767 2.62 16.92 19.94
C ARG A 767 3.04 16.62 18.51
N LEU A 768 2.12 16.70 17.55
CA LEU A 768 2.43 16.48 16.13
C LEU A 768 3.48 17.48 15.64
N ALA A 769 3.29 18.77 15.95
CA ALA A 769 4.21 19.84 15.54
C ALA A 769 5.63 19.65 16.11
N GLN A 770 5.76 19.15 17.34
CA GLN A 770 7.06 18.85 17.95
C GLN A 770 7.74 17.63 17.32
N LEU A 771 6.97 16.61 16.95
CA LEU A 771 7.50 15.36 16.38
C LEU A 771 7.88 15.50 14.90
N ASN A 772 7.04 16.16 14.10
CA ASN A 772 7.29 16.43 12.68
C ASN A 772 6.52 17.69 12.23
N PRO A 773 7.14 18.88 12.25
CA PRO A 773 6.45 20.13 11.89
C PRO A 773 5.99 20.14 10.43
N THR A 774 6.80 19.60 9.51
CA THR A 774 6.48 19.58 8.07
C THR A 774 5.27 18.70 7.76
N ALA A 775 5.23 17.47 8.29
CA ALA A 775 4.08 16.58 8.09
C ALA A 775 2.81 17.12 8.77
N SER A 776 2.96 17.81 9.92
CA SER A 776 1.84 18.43 10.63
C SER A 776 1.20 19.56 9.83
N ALA A 777 2.00 20.48 9.28
CA ALA A 777 1.51 21.55 8.42
C ALA A 777 0.84 21.00 7.16
N ARG A 778 1.43 19.97 6.53
CA ARG A 778 0.82 19.28 5.38
C ARG A 778 -0.54 18.67 5.72
N MET A 779 -0.67 18.01 6.86
CA MET A 779 -1.93 17.43 7.31
C MET A 779 -3.06 18.48 7.39
N ALA A 780 -2.77 19.64 7.99
CA ALA A 780 -3.70 20.76 8.05
C ALA A 780 -4.07 21.26 6.64
N ASN A 781 -3.06 21.45 5.79
CA ASN A 781 -3.25 21.89 4.40
C ASN A 781 -4.11 20.92 3.59
N ARG A 782 -3.97 19.60 3.79
CA ARG A 782 -4.79 18.58 3.12
C ARG A 782 -6.25 18.60 3.55
N LEU A 783 -6.50 18.77 4.83
CA LEU A 783 -7.87 18.88 5.36
C LEU A 783 -8.56 20.17 4.90
N MET A 784 -7.80 21.28 4.83
CA MET A 784 -8.24 22.54 4.24
C MET A 784 -8.50 22.42 2.75
N GLU A 785 -7.62 21.76 2.00
CA GLU A 785 -7.80 21.50 0.57
C GLU A 785 -9.05 20.67 0.30
N ALA A 786 -9.29 19.62 1.09
CA ALA A 786 -10.51 18.81 0.96
C ALA A 786 -11.78 19.65 1.17
N SER A 787 -11.74 20.64 2.07
CA SER A 787 -12.83 21.60 2.28
C SER A 787 -12.98 22.56 1.10
N ASN A 788 -11.86 23.14 0.62
CA ASN A 788 -11.85 24.09 -0.50
C ASN A 788 -12.30 23.45 -1.82
N ARG A 789 -12.02 22.15 -2.02
CA ARG A 789 -12.47 21.35 -3.16
C ARG A 789 -13.88 20.77 -2.98
N ASN A 790 -14.60 21.14 -1.92
CA ASN A 790 -15.96 20.72 -1.62
C ASN A 790 -16.15 19.20 -1.41
N TYR A 791 -15.12 18.47 -1.01
CA TYR A 791 -15.27 17.06 -0.62
C TYR A 791 -15.98 16.91 0.73
N TRP A 792 -15.90 17.94 1.57
CA TRP A 792 -16.69 18.08 2.78
C TRP A 792 -16.90 19.56 3.11
N GLN A 793 -17.91 19.86 3.92
CA GLN A 793 -18.26 21.24 4.28
C GLN A 793 -18.27 21.40 5.81
N PRO A 794 -17.18 21.90 6.42
CA PRO A 794 -17.20 22.28 7.82
C PRO A 794 -18.12 23.49 8.04
N ASP A 795 -18.71 23.57 9.23
CA ASP A 795 -19.41 24.78 9.70
C ASP A 795 -18.43 25.96 9.86
N ASP A 796 -18.97 27.17 9.97
CA ASP A 796 -18.17 28.40 9.99
C ASP A 796 -17.19 28.45 11.17
N GLU A 797 -17.58 27.89 12.32
CA GLU A 797 -16.74 27.82 13.52
C GLU A 797 -15.55 26.87 13.31
N MET A 798 -15.81 25.66 12.82
CA MET A 798 -14.78 24.68 12.50
C MET A 798 -13.85 25.19 11.40
N ARG A 799 -14.39 25.84 10.36
CA ARG A 799 -13.58 26.42 9.28
C ARG A 799 -12.64 27.50 9.80
N ALA A 800 -13.11 28.38 10.67
CA ALA A 800 -12.28 29.41 11.29
C ALA A 800 -11.19 28.80 12.18
N ALA A 801 -11.54 27.80 12.99
CA ALA A 801 -10.60 27.09 13.86
C ALA A 801 -9.53 26.32 13.08
N MET A 802 -9.91 25.67 11.97
CA MET A 802 -8.97 25.00 11.06
C MET A 802 -7.98 25.99 10.44
N LYS A 803 -8.48 27.14 9.97
CA LYS A 803 -7.61 28.18 9.39
C LYS A 803 -6.59 28.69 10.41
N GLN A 804 -7.03 29.00 11.62
CA GLN A 804 -6.13 29.43 12.69
C GLN A 804 -5.09 28.36 13.05
N ALA A 805 -5.50 27.10 13.13
CA ALA A 805 -4.58 25.99 13.41
C ALA A 805 -3.57 25.77 12.28
N SER A 806 -3.98 25.97 11.03
CA SER A 806 -3.11 25.89 9.85
C SER A 806 -2.06 27.02 9.87
N GLU A 807 -2.48 28.26 10.10
CA GLU A 807 -1.60 29.43 10.24
C GLU A 807 -0.56 29.22 11.36
N GLU A 808 -1.00 28.68 12.51
CA GLU A 808 -0.09 28.34 13.62
C GLU A 808 0.97 27.30 13.23
N LEU A 809 0.59 26.26 12.48
CA LEU A 809 1.51 25.22 12.02
C LEU A 809 2.48 25.73 10.96
N GLU A 810 2.04 26.65 10.10
CA GLU A 810 2.91 27.35 9.14
C GLU A 810 3.91 28.27 9.86
N ASP A 811 3.47 29.08 10.83
CA ASP A 811 4.36 29.95 11.62
C ASP A 811 5.46 29.15 12.34
N ARG A 812 5.12 27.95 12.83
CA ARG A 812 6.09 27.04 13.46
C ARG A 812 7.08 26.48 12.45
N LEU A 813 6.62 26.10 11.27
CA LEU A 813 7.46 25.58 10.20
C LEU A 813 8.46 26.63 9.70
N GLU A 814 8.01 27.88 9.56
CA GLU A 814 8.84 29.02 9.14
C GLU A 814 9.70 29.61 10.27
N GLY A 815 9.53 29.14 11.51
CA GLY A 815 10.31 29.59 12.67
C GLY A 815 9.94 30.99 13.19
N VAL A 816 8.73 31.46 12.88
CA VAL A 816 8.20 32.78 13.28
C VAL A 816 7.26 32.67 14.49
N PHE A 817 6.94 31.44 14.94
CA PHE A 817 6.05 31.20 16.07
C PHE A 817 6.65 31.61 17.42
N GLU A 818 6.06 32.63 18.05
CA GLU A 818 6.35 33.00 19.45
C GLU A 818 5.46 32.18 20.40
N ASN A 819 6.07 31.28 21.18
CA ASN A 819 5.33 30.46 22.14
C ASN A 819 4.71 31.33 23.26
N PRO A 820 3.37 31.39 23.42
CA PRO A 820 2.73 32.21 24.44
C PRO A 820 3.10 31.81 25.88
N ALA A 821 3.57 30.58 26.10
CA ALA A 821 4.03 30.11 27.41
C ALA A 821 5.39 30.68 27.82
N MET A 822 6.24 31.09 26.86
CA MET A 822 7.53 31.71 27.17
C MET A 822 7.41 33.18 27.60
N GLN A 823 6.34 33.89 27.22
CA GLN A 823 6.07 35.26 27.70
C GLN A 823 5.61 35.33 29.17
N ARG A 824 5.08 34.23 29.74
CA ARG A 824 4.65 34.21 31.15
C ARG A 824 5.76 33.81 32.13
N ALA A 825 6.94 33.50 31.63
CA ALA A 825 8.12 33.12 32.41
C ALA A 825 9.29 34.12 32.29
N GLY A 826 9.07 35.26 31.62
CA GLY A 826 10.05 36.35 31.43
C GLY A 826 9.90 37.48 32.43
#